data_AF-A0A9E7EG01-F1
#
_entry.id   AF-A0A9E7EG01-F1
#
_cell.length_a   1.000
_cell.length_b   1.000
_cell.length_c   1.000
_cell.angle_alpha   90.00
_cell.angle_beta   90.00
_cell.angle_gamma   90.00
#
_symmetry.space_group_name_H-M   'P 1'
#
loop_
_entity.id
_entity.type
_entity.pdbx_description
1 polymer ?
#
loop_
_entity_poly.entity_id
_entity_poly.type
_entity_poly.pdbx_seq_one_letter_code
_entity_poly.pdbx_strand_id
1 'polypeptide(L)'
;MAGTAEPLVYYNDLMRRDEGGSEMEESLLTTESGGVREGKGWASRLGWGDGGRELMEEARRLGYVAAPMVAVTVSQFLVQVISSMMVGHLGKLDLASAAIATSLTSVTGFSLLLGMASGLETLCGQAYGAEQYHMLGIHMYRAIFSLLVVCLPLSLIWASMGKLLQLIGQDPLISQEAGKYAVWMIPGLFAYAIAQPLMKFLLSQSLILPMLLSSLMTLCLHIPLCWVLVFKSGLRNVGAALSISISYWLNVFMLGMYIRYSASCRATRAPVSKEAFRGINEFLRLALPSALMICLEWWSFELLILLSGLLPNPQLETSVLSICLSSISLLYCIPYGLGCAASTRVSNELGAWNPKGAQLVVRVATFLAISEAVLVSGTLLAMHRILGYAYSNDEEVVNYVTDMVPLVCLSVVFDSLQGVLSGIARGCGWQHLGAYVNLGSFYLFGIPIAVVLGFLLHIGGKGLWIGIMCGSSTQTILLALITSFTNWQNQATMARERIFHERTPPFPLLLHKASVKPNAYQRQTSHLSFGQPAQGSVALSANFGVPQASIRTMQHARTHHKSSSDSMASLSCALYLPTKCCSSIRENGSINNIPQASSALSVQRPPVLDVAYAVAFNPATSLTAEQIRQSIPTEKQLTDPFRQGLIVEGGVRYRQTVVIRSYEVGPDKTATLETILNLLQETALNHVWLSGLLGDGFGATHGMMRNNLIWVVTRMHVVLDEYPIWGEVVEIDTWVGASGKNGMRRDWLLRSRFSGQVFCRATRHEHTWVMMNQQTRRLSKMPEEVRDEISPWFTEMRAVQEEVLEKIDKLDDKAKYVNSNLKPKWNDLDMNHHVNNVKYVRWMLETIPDEFMEDHQLSSIVLEYRRECDSSDTVQSICEPDKDSLPRDKNIRILTGFSLAPEILDGGGLFGTFDKWPTRYTHLLQIKGEKKDEEIVRGKTTWRKKKKKPSSSSY
;
A
#
# COMPACT_ATOMS: atom_id res chain seq x y z
N MET A 1 -26.25 4.94 45.52
CA MET A 1 -27.39 4.00 45.64
C MET A 1 -27.68 3.53 44.22
N ALA A 2 -27.33 2.33 43.76
CA ALA A 2 -27.38 0.97 44.34
C ALA A 2 -28.79 0.33 44.27
N GLY A 3 -28.87 -0.91 43.77
CA GLY A 3 -30.11 -1.63 43.45
C GLY A 3 -30.28 -1.88 41.93
N THR A 4 -29.48 -2.72 41.23
CA THR A 4 -29.42 -4.21 41.21
C THR A 4 -30.71 -4.93 40.80
N ALA A 5 -30.77 -5.41 39.55
CA ALA A 5 -31.66 -6.49 39.11
C ALA A 5 -31.06 -7.21 37.87
N GLU A 6 -31.09 -8.54 37.91
CA GLU A 6 -30.67 -9.54 36.91
C GLU A 6 -31.59 -10.77 37.11
N PRO A 7 -31.64 -11.83 36.26
CA PRO A 7 -31.07 -12.01 34.92
C PRO A 7 -32.08 -12.67 33.93
N LEU A 8 -31.57 -13.33 32.87
CA LEU A 8 -32.13 -14.47 32.11
C LEU A 8 -33.00 -14.25 30.82
N VAL A 9 -32.44 -14.80 29.73
CA VAL A 9 -33.08 -15.64 28.68
C VAL A 9 -34.23 -15.04 27.84
N TYR A 10 -33.96 -14.83 26.54
CA TYR A 10 -34.43 -15.73 25.46
C TYR A 10 -33.58 -15.57 24.20
N TYR A 11 -33.21 -16.69 23.56
CA TYR A 11 -32.45 -16.70 22.30
C TYR A 11 -32.95 -17.85 21.40
N ASN A 12 -34.18 -17.69 20.88
CA ASN A 12 -34.76 -18.47 19.78
C ASN A 12 -36.15 -17.92 19.45
N ASP A 13 -36.22 -16.84 18.67
CA ASP A 13 -37.41 -16.53 17.86
C ASP A 13 -37.07 -15.47 16.80
N LEU A 14 -36.83 -15.92 15.55
CA LEU A 14 -36.81 -15.12 14.32
C LEU A 14 -36.66 -16.02 13.09
N MET A 15 -37.55 -17.02 12.95
CA MET A 15 -37.63 -17.91 11.78
C MET A 15 -39.05 -18.01 11.24
N ARG A 16 -39.68 -16.84 11.01
CA ARG A 16 -40.80 -16.64 10.06
C ARG A 16 -41.24 -15.16 10.02
N ARG A 17 -41.48 -14.69 8.79
CA ARG A 17 -42.17 -13.44 8.42
C ARG A 17 -41.42 -12.13 8.75
N ASP A 18 -41.57 -11.05 7.99
CA ASP A 18 -42.41 -10.85 6.79
C ASP A 18 -41.61 -10.78 5.48
N GLU A 19 -42.27 -11.13 4.38
CA GLU A 19 -41.80 -10.94 3.00
C GLU A 19 -42.30 -9.58 2.47
N GLY A 20 -41.51 -8.89 1.65
CA GLY A 20 -42.01 -7.74 0.86
C GLY A 20 -41.04 -6.56 0.71
N GLY A 21 -40.19 -6.59 -0.32
CA GLY A 21 -39.51 -5.36 -0.80
C GLY A 21 -38.01 -5.44 -1.14
N SER A 22 -37.50 -6.53 -1.72
CA SER A 22 -36.08 -6.64 -2.13
C SER A 22 -35.82 -7.07 -3.58
N GLU A 23 -36.84 -7.15 -4.45
CA GLU A 23 -36.69 -7.51 -5.88
C GLU A 23 -36.06 -6.40 -6.75
N MET A 24 -34.85 -5.96 -6.39
CA MET A 24 -33.97 -5.25 -7.33
C MET A 24 -32.46 -5.37 -7.01
N GLU A 25 -32.07 -5.51 -5.73
CA GLU A 25 -30.65 -5.59 -5.34
C GLU A 25 -30.05 -7.01 -5.48
N GLU A 26 -30.87 -8.06 -5.54
CA GLU A 26 -30.41 -9.46 -5.46
C GLU A 26 -29.97 -10.08 -6.81
N SER A 27 -29.95 -9.30 -7.90
CA SER A 27 -29.58 -9.79 -9.25
C SER A 27 -28.06 -9.84 -9.55
N LEU A 28 -27.21 -9.63 -8.55
CA LEU A 28 -25.74 -9.54 -8.72
C LEU A 28 -24.90 -10.34 -7.70
N LEU A 29 -25.52 -11.15 -6.84
CA LEU A 29 -24.81 -11.99 -5.84
C LEU A 29 -24.94 -13.50 -6.07
N THR A 30 -25.51 -13.92 -7.20
CA THR A 30 -25.60 -15.32 -7.63
C THR A 30 -24.58 -15.64 -8.73
N THR A 31 -23.41 -16.12 -8.33
CA THR A 31 -22.60 -17.04 -9.16
C THR A 31 -22.28 -18.28 -8.33
N GLU A 32 -22.55 -19.45 -8.90
CA GLU A 32 -22.73 -20.69 -8.15
C GLU A 32 -21.41 -21.32 -7.67
N SER A 33 -21.51 -22.08 -6.58
CA SER A 33 -20.46 -22.97 -6.11
C SER A 33 -20.43 -24.28 -6.90
N GLY A 34 -19.23 -24.76 -7.23
CA GLY A 34 -18.98 -26.17 -7.56
C GLY A 34 -19.10 -26.55 -9.04
N GLY A 35 -17.95 -26.62 -9.74
CA GLY A 35 -17.89 -27.12 -11.11
C GLY A 35 -16.47 -27.43 -11.57
N VAL A 36 -15.91 -28.57 -11.16
CA VAL A 36 -14.62 -29.03 -11.69
C VAL A 36 -14.79 -29.38 -13.18
N ARG A 37 -14.05 -28.69 -14.05
CA ARG A 37 -13.83 -29.11 -15.44
C ARG A 37 -12.35 -29.20 -15.76
N GLU A 38 -12.02 -30.25 -16.50
CA GLU A 38 -10.66 -30.70 -16.75
C GLU A 38 -9.88 -29.70 -17.63
N GLY A 39 -8.57 -29.65 -17.42
CA GLY A 39 -7.69 -28.83 -18.24
C GLY A 39 -7.63 -29.31 -19.69
N LYS A 40 -7.77 -28.38 -20.64
CA LYS A 40 -7.30 -28.56 -22.03
C LYS A 40 -6.25 -27.49 -22.31
N GLY A 41 -5.20 -27.90 -23.02
CA GLY A 41 -3.89 -27.24 -22.97
C GLY A 41 -3.85 -25.81 -23.50
N TRP A 42 -2.79 -25.09 -23.10
CA TRP A 42 -2.48 -23.73 -23.55
C TRP A 42 -2.04 -23.69 -25.02
N ALA A 43 -2.98 -23.86 -25.94
CA ALA A 43 -2.75 -23.76 -27.38
C ALA A 43 -3.93 -23.07 -28.10
N SER A 44 -3.64 -21.91 -28.71
CA SER A 44 -4.44 -21.22 -29.74
C SER A 44 -5.94 -20.99 -29.47
N ARG A 45 -6.28 -19.80 -28.95
CA ARG A 45 -7.50 -19.08 -29.38
C ARG A 45 -7.49 -17.58 -29.03
N LEU A 46 -6.95 -16.76 -29.94
CA LEU A 46 -7.19 -15.31 -29.95
C LEU A 46 -8.59 -15.04 -30.52
N GLY A 47 -9.62 -15.12 -29.67
CA GLY A 47 -11.00 -14.78 -30.02
C GLY A 47 -11.35 -13.35 -29.59
N TRP A 48 -11.90 -12.54 -30.50
CA TRP A 48 -12.28 -11.14 -30.23
C TRP A 48 -13.35 -10.97 -29.11
N GLY A 49 -14.04 -12.03 -28.72
CA GLY A 49 -15.13 -11.98 -27.74
C GLY A 49 -14.70 -11.88 -26.27
N ASP A 50 -13.43 -12.17 -25.92
CA ASP A 50 -13.02 -12.29 -24.51
C ASP A 50 -12.63 -10.93 -23.91
N GLY A 51 -11.66 -10.23 -24.51
CA GLY A 51 -11.28 -8.86 -24.11
C GLY A 51 -12.42 -7.84 -24.25
N GLY A 52 -13.43 -8.13 -25.08
CA GLY A 52 -14.66 -7.34 -25.14
C GLY A 52 -15.50 -7.39 -23.85
N ARG A 53 -15.42 -8.48 -23.08
CA ARG A 53 -16.07 -8.62 -21.77
C ARG A 53 -15.31 -7.85 -20.69
N GLU A 54 -13.99 -7.98 -20.64
CA GLU A 54 -13.15 -7.22 -19.69
C GLU A 54 -13.36 -5.70 -19.82
N LEU A 55 -13.41 -5.19 -21.06
CA LEU A 55 -13.70 -3.79 -21.36
C LEU A 55 -15.11 -3.37 -20.89
N MET A 56 -16.12 -4.22 -21.11
CA MET A 56 -17.52 -3.98 -20.71
C MET A 56 -17.67 -3.96 -19.17
N GLU A 57 -17.02 -4.89 -18.48
CA GLU A 57 -17.04 -4.95 -17.02
C GLU A 57 -16.35 -3.74 -16.38
N GLU A 58 -15.19 -3.32 -16.90
CA GLU A 58 -14.52 -2.14 -16.36
C GLU A 58 -15.27 -0.85 -16.72
N ALA A 59 -15.93 -0.78 -17.88
CA ALA A 59 -16.85 0.31 -18.21
C ALA A 59 -18.05 0.37 -17.25
N ARG A 60 -18.60 -0.79 -16.85
CA ARG A 60 -19.66 -0.89 -15.84
C ARG A 60 -19.19 -0.43 -14.46
N ARG A 61 -17.98 -0.81 -14.04
CA ARG A 61 -17.37 -0.38 -12.76
C ARG A 61 -17.11 1.12 -12.74
N LEU A 62 -16.53 1.66 -13.82
CA LEU A 62 -16.34 3.11 -13.98
C LEU A 62 -17.67 3.85 -14.00
N GLY A 63 -18.69 3.36 -14.72
CA GLY A 63 -20.02 3.96 -14.78
C GLY A 63 -20.75 4.00 -13.44
N TYR A 64 -20.68 2.91 -12.65
CA TYR A 64 -21.22 2.83 -11.29
C TYR A 64 -20.61 3.88 -10.35
N VAL A 65 -19.33 4.21 -10.54
CA VAL A 65 -18.63 5.22 -9.74
C VAL A 65 -18.85 6.64 -10.29
N ALA A 66 -18.82 6.81 -11.61
CA ALA A 66 -18.89 8.10 -12.28
C ALA A 66 -20.29 8.74 -12.20
N ALA A 67 -21.36 8.04 -12.60
CA ALA A 67 -22.68 8.66 -12.73
C ALA A 67 -23.24 9.21 -11.40
N PRO A 68 -23.13 8.50 -10.26
CA PRO A 68 -23.45 9.07 -8.95
C PRO A 68 -22.54 10.25 -8.57
N MET A 69 -21.26 10.22 -8.93
CA MET A 69 -20.32 11.33 -8.67
C MET A 69 -20.62 12.58 -9.49
N VAL A 70 -21.15 12.46 -10.72
CA VAL A 70 -21.67 13.61 -11.48
C VAL A 70 -22.83 14.24 -10.72
N ALA A 71 -23.82 13.44 -10.30
CA ALA A 71 -24.97 13.94 -9.55
C ALA A 71 -24.59 14.56 -8.19
N VAL A 72 -23.59 14.01 -7.47
CA VAL A 72 -22.98 14.64 -6.29
C VAL A 72 -22.38 16.00 -6.62
N THR A 73 -21.58 16.09 -7.69
CA THR A 73 -20.86 17.33 -8.06
C THR A 73 -21.84 18.42 -8.50
N VAL A 74 -22.83 18.08 -9.35
CA VAL A 74 -23.90 18.99 -9.75
C VAL A 74 -24.71 19.46 -8.52
N SER A 75 -25.03 18.57 -7.58
CA SER A 75 -25.75 18.96 -6.35
C SER A 75 -24.97 19.97 -5.50
N GLN A 76 -23.64 19.83 -5.43
CA GLN A 76 -22.77 20.75 -4.68
C GLN A 76 -22.57 22.09 -5.39
N PHE A 77 -22.53 22.10 -6.72
CA PHE A 77 -22.52 23.33 -7.54
C PHE A 77 -23.85 24.09 -7.39
N LEU A 78 -24.99 23.40 -7.48
CA LEU A 78 -26.33 24.00 -7.37
C LEU A 78 -26.56 24.73 -6.04
N VAL A 79 -25.93 24.31 -4.93
CA VAL A 79 -25.98 25.06 -3.65
C VAL A 79 -25.46 26.50 -3.81
N GLN A 80 -24.35 26.70 -4.52
CA GLN A 80 -23.79 28.03 -4.75
C GLN A 80 -24.60 28.83 -5.78
N VAL A 81 -25.09 28.17 -6.84
CA VAL A 81 -25.94 28.79 -7.87
C VAL A 81 -27.25 29.30 -7.26
N ILE A 82 -27.97 28.47 -6.50
CA ILE A 82 -29.25 28.82 -5.86
C ILE A 82 -29.07 29.97 -4.86
N SER A 83 -28.00 29.94 -4.07
CA SER A 83 -27.62 31.06 -3.19
C SER A 83 -27.43 32.36 -3.98
N SER A 84 -26.70 32.31 -5.09
CA SER A 84 -26.44 33.47 -5.94
C SER A 84 -27.72 34.01 -6.61
N MET A 85 -28.60 33.13 -7.09
CA MET A 85 -29.91 33.49 -7.63
C MET A 85 -30.78 34.21 -6.59
N MET A 86 -30.86 33.69 -5.36
CA MET A 86 -31.64 34.33 -4.29
C MET A 86 -31.10 35.71 -3.91
N VAL A 87 -29.78 35.88 -3.85
CA VAL A 87 -29.16 37.20 -3.62
C VAL A 87 -29.40 38.16 -4.79
N GLY A 88 -29.48 37.65 -6.03
CA GLY A 88 -29.82 38.43 -7.23
C GLY A 88 -31.12 39.21 -7.12
N HIS A 89 -32.12 38.68 -6.41
CA HIS A 89 -33.40 39.34 -6.18
C HIS A 89 -33.38 40.45 -5.11
N LEU A 90 -32.28 40.63 -4.35
CA LEU A 90 -32.16 41.72 -3.37
C LEU A 90 -31.74 43.05 -4.00
N GLY A 91 -30.95 43.01 -5.08
CA GLY A 91 -30.47 44.18 -5.79
C GLY A 91 -29.05 44.02 -6.37
N LYS A 92 -28.67 44.95 -7.25
CA LYS A 92 -27.39 44.92 -7.97
C LYS A 92 -26.16 44.94 -7.04
N LEU A 93 -26.23 45.66 -5.92
CA LEU A 93 -25.13 45.74 -4.94
C LEU A 93 -24.94 44.42 -4.18
N ASP A 94 -26.02 43.82 -3.66
CA ASP A 94 -25.99 42.53 -2.99
C ASP A 94 -25.45 41.44 -3.93
N LEU A 95 -25.90 41.42 -5.21
CA LEU A 95 -25.44 40.47 -6.21
C LEU A 95 -23.96 40.64 -6.57
N ALA A 96 -23.51 41.85 -6.89
CA ALA A 96 -22.11 42.11 -7.27
C ALA A 96 -21.14 41.78 -6.14
N SER A 97 -21.48 42.17 -4.91
CA SER A 97 -20.66 41.87 -3.73
C SER A 97 -20.61 40.38 -3.39
N ALA A 98 -21.73 39.66 -3.49
CA ALA A 98 -21.75 38.20 -3.29
C ALA A 98 -21.02 37.44 -4.40
N ALA A 99 -21.12 37.87 -5.67
CA ALA A 99 -20.42 37.25 -6.79
C ALA A 99 -18.89 37.39 -6.64
N ILE A 100 -18.39 38.61 -6.38
CA ILE A 100 -16.96 38.87 -6.14
C ILE A 100 -16.46 38.11 -4.91
N ALA A 101 -17.23 38.05 -3.83
CA ALA A 101 -16.87 37.24 -2.67
C ALA A 101 -16.85 35.74 -2.99
N THR A 102 -17.76 35.23 -3.81
CA THR A 102 -17.84 33.81 -4.18
C THR A 102 -16.68 33.39 -5.09
N SER A 103 -16.31 34.20 -6.08
CA SER A 103 -15.08 34.02 -6.88
C SER A 103 -13.85 34.01 -5.98
N LEU A 104 -13.61 35.07 -5.19
CA LEU A 104 -12.39 35.18 -4.37
C LEU A 104 -12.29 34.13 -3.26
N THR A 105 -13.40 33.68 -2.66
CA THR A 105 -13.39 32.56 -1.71
C THR A 105 -13.16 31.21 -2.41
N SER A 106 -13.61 31.04 -3.65
CA SER A 106 -13.34 29.84 -4.45
C SER A 106 -11.88 29.77 -4.92
N VAL A 107 -11.34 30.89 -5.40
CA VAL A 107 -9.92 31.09 -5.76
C VAL A 107 -9.02 30.84 -4.55
N THR A 108 -9.25 31.53 -3.43
CA THR A 108 -8.29 31.49 -2.31
C THR A 108 -8.45 30.28 -1.39
N GLY A 109 -9.67 29.74 -1.22
CA GLY A 109 -9.97 28.72 -0.21
C GLY A 109 -10.51 27.40 -0.77
N PHE A 110 -11.65 27.41 -1.45
CA PHE A 110 -12.33 26.15 -1.80
C PHE A 110 -11.53 25.30 -2.80
N SER A 111 -10.94 25.89 -3.85
CA SER A 111 -10.07 25.18 -4.80
C SER A 111 -8.83 24.58 -4.11
N LEU A 112 -8.20 25.34 -3.20
CA LEU A 112 -7.05 24.90 -2.41
C LEU A 112 -7.39 23.72 -1.50
N LEU A 113 -8.50 23.80 -0.75
CA LEU A 113 -8.96 22.70 0.11
C LEU A 113 -9.34 21.45 -0.69
N LEU A 114 -10.05 21.62 -1.82
CA LEU A 114 -10.43 20.54 -2.72
C LEU A 114 -9.19 19.83 -3.29
N GLY A 115 -8.24 20.59 -3.82
CA GLY A 115 -7.01 20.06 -4.38
C GLY A 115 -6.11 19.39 -3.34
N MET A 116 -5.95 19.98 -2.14
CA MET A 116 -5.22 19.32 -1.06
C MET A 116 -5.90 18.02 -0.62
N ALA A 117 -7.24 18.00 -0.46
CA ALA A 117 -7.98 16.79 -0.12
C ALA A 117 -7.88 15.70 -1.19
N SER A 118 -7.76 16.08 -2.47
CA SER A 118 -7.62 15.12 -3.59
C SER A 118 -6.32 14.30 -3.55
N GLY A 119 -5.33 14.67 -2.74
CA GLY A 119 -4.19 13.80 -2.41
C GLY A 119 -4.58 12.49 -1.70
N LEU A 120 -5.77 12.42 -1.10
CA LEU A 120 -6.34 11.18 -0.56
C LEU A 120 -6.78 10.18 -1.64
N GLU A 121 -7.02 10.62 -2.88
CA GLU A 121 -7.33 9.68 -3.98
C GLU A 121 -6.16 8.74 -4.23
N THR A 122 -4.92 9.24 -4.11
CA THR A 122 -3.72 8.39 -4.07
C THR A 122 -3.70 7.53 -2.81
N LEU A 123 -3.69 8.16 -1.62
CA LEU A 123 -3.37 7.48 -0.37
C LEU A 123 -4.44 6.45 0.04
N CYS A 124 -5.71 6.87 0.14
CA CYS A 124 -6.80 5.99 0.53
C CYS A 124 -7.06 4.92 -0.53
N GLY A 125 -6.96 5.25 -1.82
CA GLY A 125 -7.20 4.28 -2.90
C GLY A 125 -6.09 3.22 -3.00
N GLN A 126 -4.82 3.63 -2.95
CA GLN A 126 -3.70 2.67 -2.97
C GLN A 126 -3.68 1.82 -1.68
N ALA A 127 -4.01 2.40 -0.51
CA ALA A 127 -4.19 1.62 0.71
C ALA A 127 -5.39 0.67 0.66
N TYR A 128 -6.49 1.04 0.00
CA TYR A 128 -7.68 0.17 -0.18
C TYR A 128 -7.36 -1.01 -1.09
N GLY A 129 -6.70 -0.75 -2.23
CA GLY A 129 -6.23 -1.81 -3.14
C GLY A 129 -5.26 -2.80 -2.49
N ALA A 130 -4.44 -2.35 -1.55
CA ALA A 130 -3.53 -3.21 -0.77
C ALA A 130 -4.15 -3.78 0.53
N GLU A 131 -5.48 -3.74 0.66
CA GLU A 131 -6.27 -4.22 1.80
C GLU A 131 -5.85 -3.63 3.17
N GLN A 132 -5.12 -2.50 3.18
CA GLN A 132 -4.72 -1.79 4.40
C GLN A 132 -5.87 -0.92 4.92
N TYR A 133 -7.04 -1.53 5.11
CA TYR A 133 -8.31 -0.85 5.41
C TYR A 133 -8.22 0.14 6.58
N HIS A 134 -7.44 -0.18 7.62
CA HIS A 134 -7.20 0.70 8.76
C HIS A 134 -6.56 2.05 8.40
N MET A 135 -5.69 2.08 7.38
CA MET A 135 -4.95 3.29 7.00
C MET A 135 -5.85 4.34 6.34
N LEU A 136 -6.97 3.94 5.70
CA LEU A 136 -7.94 4.90 5.14
C LEU A 136 -8.47 5.85 6.21
N GLY A 137 -8.84 5.33 7.39
CA GLY A 137 -9.29 6.16 8.51
C GLY A 137 -8.17 7.08 9.04
N ILE A 138 -6.94 6.58 9.11
CA ILE A 138 -5.77 7.37 9.55
C ILE A 138 -5.45 8.50 8.54
N HIS A 139 -5.43 8.22 7.24
CA HIS A 139 -5.23 9.21 6.19
C HIS A 139 -6.36 10.25 6.18
N MET A 140 -7.62 9.83 6.36
CA MET A 140 -8.77 10.72 6.48
C MET A 140 -8.60 11.70 7.66
N TYR A 141 -8.29 11.23 8.87
CA TYR A 141 -8.06 12.12 10.02
C TYR A 141 -6.81 12.99 9.88
N ARG A 142 -5.73 12.47 9.27
CA ARG A 142 -4.50 13.20 8.92
C ARG A 142 -4.80 14.38 7.99
N ALA A 143 -5.62 14.15 6.96
CA ALA A 143 -6.07 15.21 6.05
C ALA A 143 -6.99 16.21 6.74
N ILE A 144 -8.00 15.76 7.50
CA ILE A 144 -8.89 16.66 8.26
C ILE A 144 -8.06 17.61 9.14
N PHE A 145 -7.13 17.09 9.95
CA PHE A 145 -6.27 17.93 10.79
C PHE A 145 -5.43 18.91 9.96
N SER A 146 -4.81 18.43 8.86
CA SER A 146 -3.96 19.27 8.01
C SER A 146 -4.74 20.39 7.34
N LEU A 147 -5.96 20.12 6.85
CA LEU A 147 -6.83 21.11 6.21
C LEU A 147 -7.39 22.12 7.22
N LEU A 148 -7.77 21.68 8.42
CA LEU A 148 -8.20 22.58 9.50
C LEU A 148 -7.10 23.57 9.92
N VAL A 149 -5.82 23.17 9.87
CA VAL A 149 -4.68 24.09 10.07
C VAL A 149 -4.56 25.09 8.91
N VAL A 150 -4.77 24.65 7.66
CA VAL A 150 -4.77 25.53 6.47
C VAL A 150 -5.95 26.51 6.47
N CYS A 151 -7.10 26.17 7.08
CA CYS A 151 -8.21 27.10 7.26
C CYS A 151 -7.86 28.34 8.10
N LEU A 152 -6.85 28.28 8.99
CA LEU A 152 -6.48 29.40 9.87
C LEU A 152 -5.94 30.62 9.09
N PRO A 153 -4.87 30.53 8.26
CA PRO A 153 -4.43 31.66 7.45
C PRO A 153 -5.46 32.09 6.40
N LEU A 154 -6.23 31.14 5.85
CA LEU A 154 -7.31 31.47 4.91
C LEU A 154 -8.41 32.32 5.56
N SER A 155 -8.80 31.99 6.79
CA SER A 155 -9.77 32.78 7.57
C SER A 155 -9.29 34.21 7.82
N LEU A 156 -7.97 34.42 8.01
CA LEU A 156 -7.37 35.74 8.18
C LEU A 156 -7.39 36.56 6.88
N ILE A 157 -7.16 35.91 5.73
CA ILE A 157 -7.31 36.52 4.40
C ILE A 157 -8.77 36.93 4.18
N TRP A 158 -9.74 36.05 4.48
CA TRP A 158 -11.17 36.31 4.30
C TRP A 158 -11.68 37.41 5.23
N ALA A 159 -11.21 37.45 6.49
CA ALA A 159 -11.47 38.55 7.42
C ALA A 159 -10.88 39.90 6.96
N SER A 160 -9.89 39.87 6.06
CA SER A 160 -9.27 41.05 5.45
C SER A 160 -9.84 41.39 4.06
N MET A 161 -10.75 40.57 3.52
CA MET A 161 -11.16 40.61 2.11
C MET A 161 -11.69 41.99 1.67
N GLY A 162 -12.50 42.65 2.48
CA GLY A 162 -13.03 43.99 2.16
C GLY A 162 -11.95 45.09 2.10
N LYS A 163 -10.86 44.95 2.86
CA LYS A 163 -9.70 45.86 2.77
C LYS A 163 -8.83 45.53 1.56
N LEU A 164 -8.69 44.24 1.23
CA LEU A 164 -7.95 43.78 0.06
C LEU A 164 -8.62 44.25 -1.25
N LEU A 165 -9.96 44.16 -1.32
CA LEU A 165 -10.73 44.68 -2.44
C LEU A 165 -10.57 46.21 -2.62
N GLN A 166 -10.67 46.98 -1.53
CA GLN A 166 -10.41 48.42 -1.56
C GLN A 166 -8.97 48.75 -1.99
N LEU A 167 -7.98 47.97 -1.56
CA LEU A 167 -6.57 48.13 -1.96
C LEU A 167 -6.33 47.82 -3.45
N ILE A 168 -7.11 46.91 -4.02
CA ILE A 168 -7.12 46.57 -5.46
C ILE A 168 -7.88 47.62 -6.29
N GLY A 169 -8.55 48.59 -5.64
CA GLY A 169 -9.29 49.68 -6.30
C GLY A 169 -10.75 49.38 -6.60
N GLN A 170 -11.34 48.34 -5.99
CA GLN A 170 -12.78 48.08 -6.08
C GLN A 170 -13.59 49.11 -5.28
N ASP A 171 -14.85 49.30 -5.68
CA ASP A 171 -15.76 50.25 -5.03
C ASP A 171 -15.84 50.01 -3.50
N PRO A 172 -15.79 51.06 -2.65
CA PRO A 172 -15.78 50.88 -1.20
C PRO A 172 -16.99 50.15 -0.61
N LEU A 173 -18.19 50.29 -1.20
CA LEU A 173 -19.43 49.66 -0.73
C LEU A 173 -19.50 48.20 -1.17
N ILE A 174 -19.21 47.91 -2.45
CA ILE A 174 -19.08 46.54 -2.97
C ILE A 174 -18.05 45.77 -2.15
N SER A 175 -16.90 46.40 -1.87
CA SER A 175 -15.82 45.82 -1.07
C SER A 175 -16.23 45.57 0.38
N GLN A 176 -16.99 46.49 1.00
CA GLN A 176 -17.47 46.31 2.37
C GLN A 176 -18.47 45.14 2.48
N GLU A 177 -19.41 45.03 1.54
CA GLU A 177 -20.39 43.94 1.50
C GLU A 177 -19.73 42.59 1.15
N ALA A 178 -18.81 42.57 0.18
CA ALA A 178 -18.06 41.36 -0.17
C ALA A 178 -17.17 40.90 1.00
N GLY A 179 -16.61 41.85 1.77
CA GLY A 179 -15.88 41.58 3.02
C GLY A 179 -16.77 40.96 4.10
N LYS A 180 -18.00 41.46 4.29
CA LYS A 180 -18.99 40.84 5.18
C LYS A 180 -19.33 39.42 4.72
N TYR A 181 -19.63 39.23 3.43
CA TYR A 181 -19.96 37.93 2.86
C TYR A 181 -18.82 36.92 3.07
N ALA A 182 -17.57 37.30 2.77
CA ALA A 182 -16.40 36.44 2.97
C ALA A 182 -16.19 36.05 4.45
N VAL A 183 -16.42 36.96 5.41
CA VAL A 183 -16.39 36.63 6.85
C VAL A 183 -17.45 35.60 7.22
N TRP A 184 -18.68 35.73 6.71
CA TRP A 184 -19.77 34.79 6.99
C TRP A 184 -19.65 33.45 6.24
N MET A 185 -18.76 33.34 5.26
CA MET A 185 -18.36 32.08 4.63
C MET A 185 -17.31 31.28 5.43
N ILE A 186 -16.62 31.89 6.41
CA ILE A 186 -15.57 31.23 7.20
C ILE A 186 -16.07 29.93 7.89
N PRO A 187 -17.27 29.86 8.51
CA PRO A 187 -17.77 28.60 9.07
C PRO A 187 -17.95 27.50 8.01
N GLY A 188 -18.29 27.86 6.78
CA GLY A 188 -18.38 26.96 5.63
C GLY A 188 -17.01 26.47 5.13
N LEU A 189 -15.95 27.28 5.25
CA LEU A 189 -14.58 26.87 4.95
C LEU A 189 -14.14 25.70 5.85
N PHE A 190 -14.38 25.80 7.16
CA PHE A 190 -14.09 24.72 8.11
C PHE A 190 -14.94 23.47 7.87
N ALA A 191 -16.22 23.64 7.49
CA ALA A 191 -17.06 22.51 7.09
C ALA A 191 -16.51 21.80 5.84
N TYR A 192 -16.12 22.56 4.81
CA TYR A 192 -15.60 22.03 3.56
C TYR A 192 -14.27 21.27 3.75
N ALA A 193 -13.40 21.78 4.63
CA ALA A 193 -12.15 21.13 5.03
C ALA A 193 -12.35 19.78 5.74
N ILE A 194 -13.51 19.55 6.36
CA ILE A 194 -13.90 18.24 6.91
C ILE A 194 -14.60 17.39 5.84
N ALA A 195 -15.55 17.98 5.10
CA ALA A 195 -16.37 17.29 4.11
C ALA A 195 -15.52 16.61 3.01
N GLN A 196 -14.52 17.29 2.47
CA GLN A 196 -13.71 16.75 1.37
C GLN A 196 -12.96 15.46 1.77
N PRO A 197 -12.24 15.38 2.91
CA PRO A 197 -11.71 14.11 3.41
C PRO A 197 -12.75 13.00 3.62
N LEU A 198 -13.94 13.30 4.16
CA LEU A 198 -15.00 12.30 4.34
C LEU A 198 -15.49 11.76 2.98
N MET A 199 -15.63 12.64 1.99
CA MET A 199 -15.99 12.27 0.62
C MET A 199 -14.91 11.42 -0.05
N LYS A 200 -13.62 11.80 0.04
CA LYS A 200 -12.53 11.01 -0.58
C LYS A 200 -12.31 9.66 0.14
N PHE A 201 -12.55 9.58 1.45
CA PHE A 201 -12.60 8.31 2.19
C PHE A 201 -13.66 7.37 1.62
N LEU A 202 -14.92 7.80 1.49
CA LEU A 202 -16.01 6.98 0.94
C LEU A 202 -15.79 6.63 -0.54
N LEU A 203 -15.37 7.61 -1.35
CA LEU A 203 -15.09 7.44 -2.78
C LEU A 203 -14.01 6.40 -3.07
N SER A 204 -12.95 6.33 -2.25
CA SER A 204 -11.88 5.32 -2.43
C SER A 204 -12.38 3.87 -2.28
N GLN A 205 -13.45 3.68 -1.49
CA GLN A 205 -14.12 2.40 -1.24
C GLN A 205 -15.29 2.15 -2.22
N SER A 206 -15.50 3.01 -3.22
CA SER A 206 -16.69 3.05 -4.09
C SER A 206 -18.04 3.23 -3.35
N LEU A 207 -18.03 3.68 -2.09
CA LEU A 207 -19.23 3.88 -1.26
C LEU A 207 -19.91 5.23 -1.58
N ILE A 208 -20.47 5.38 -2.78
CA ILE A 208 -20.95 6.68 -3.28
C ILE A 208 -22.44 6.92 -3.01
N LEU A 209 -23.28 5.89 -2.85
CA LEU A 209 -24.70 6.06 -2.49
C LEU A 209 -24.91 6.96 -1.24
N PRO A 210 -24.12 6.84 -0.15
CA PRO A 210 -24.18 7.77 0.98
C PRO A 210 -23.83 9.21 0.61
N MET A 211 -22.86 9.42 -0.30
CA MET A 211 -22.45 10.75 -0.77
C MET A 211 -23.52 11.39 -1.65
N LEU A 212 -24.18 10.58 -2.49
CA LEU A 212 -25.31 11.00 -3.34
C LEU A 212 -26.51 11.41 -2.49
N LEU A 213 -26.94 10.53 -1.58
CA LEU A 213 -28.07 10.79 -0.69
C LEU A 213 -27.81 12.00 0.21
N SER A 214 -26.61 12.13 0.79
CA SER A 214 -26.28 13.29 1.63
C SER A 214 -26.22 14.59 0.82
N SER A 215 -25.65 14.59 -0.39
CA SER A 215 -25.58 15.78 -1.24
C SER A 215 -26.95 16.23 -1.75
N LEU A 216 -27.82 15.30 -2.14
CA LEU A 216 -29.22 15.58 -2.52
C LEU A 216 -30.03 16.09 -1.33
N MET A 217 -29.92 15.44 -0.15
CA MET A 217 -30.58 15.88 1.07
C MET A 217 -30.12 17.29 1.48
N THR A 218 -28.81 17.58 1.37
CA THR A 218 -28.25 18.92 1.60
C THR A 218 -28.84 19.94 0.62
N LEU A 219 -28.97 19.63 -0.67
CA LEU A 219 -29.55 20.53 -1.66
C LEU A 219 -31.05 20.81 -1.39
N CYS A 220 -31.83 19.76 -1.13
CA CYS A 220 -33.27 19.87 -0.83
C CYS A 220 -33.54 20.70 0.44
N LEU A 221 -32.67 20.60 1.45
CA LEU A 221 -32.76 21.40 2.68
C LEU A 221 -32.13 22.79 2.52
N HIS A 222 -31.18 22.98 1.61
CA HIS A 222 -30.57 24.27 1.31
C HIS A 222 -31.58 25.26 0.73
N ILE A 223 -32.44 24.83 -0.20
CA ILE A 223 -33.43 25.71 -0.86
C ILE A 223 -34.31 26.48 0.14
N PRO A 224 -35.10 25.83 1.04
CA PRO A 224 -35.92 26.55 2.01
C PRO A 224 -35.09 27.31 3.05
N LEU A 225 -33.95 26.75 3.48
CA LEU A 225 -33.05 27.40 4.43
C LEU A 225 -32.51 28.74 3.88
N CYS A 226 -32.01 28.74 2.65
CA CYS A 226 -31.51 29.92 1.98
C CYS A 226 -32.64 30.93 1.75
N TRP A 227 -33.83 30.50 1.34
CA TRP A 227 -34.97 31.41 1.16
C TRP A 227 -35.37 32.10 2.47
N VAL A 228 -35.44 31.36 3.59
CA VAL A 228 -35.73 31.94 4.92
C VAL A 228 -34.63 32.90 5.36
N LEU A 229 -33.36 32.53 5.21
CA LEU A 229 -32.24 33.38 5.64
C LEU A 229 -32.13 34.65 4.78
N VAL A 230 -32.25 34.55 3.46
CA VAL A 230 -32.16 35.70 2.54
C VAL A 230 -33.35 36.63 2.67
N PHE A 231 -34.60 36.12 2.65
CA PHE A 231 -35.80 36.96 2.51
C PHE A 231 -36.64 37.16 3.78
N LYS A 232 -36.47 36.33 4.83
CA LYS A 232 -37.30 36.40 6.05
C LYS A 232 -36.54 36.77 7.31
N SER A 233 -35.26 36.41 7.43
CA SER A 233 -34.46 36.70 8.64
C SER A 233 -33.91 38.13 8.72
N GLY A 234 -33.96 38.88 7.61
CA GLY A 234 -33.33 40.20 7.48
C GLY A 234 -31.83 40.17 7.13
N LEU A 235 -31.20 38.99 7.07
CA LEU A 235 -29.76 38.83 6.81
C LEU A 235 -29.31 39.08 5.35
N ARG A 236 -30.23 39.24 4.38
CA ARG A 236 -29.90 39.61 2.99
C ARG A 236 -28.79 38.73 2.37
N ASN A 237 -27.76 39.33 1.78
CA ASN A 237 -26.58 38.70 1.20
C ASN A 237 -25.83 37.79 2.20
N VAL A 238 -25.67 38.23 3.45
CA VAL A 238 -25.09 37.43 4.55
C VAL A 238 -25.93 36.19 4.86
N GLY A 239 -27.24 36.25 4.63
CA GLY A 239 -28.15 35.10 4.76
C GLY A 239 -27.79 33.94 3.82
N ALA A 240 -27.26 34.23 2.63
CA ALA A 240 -26.79 33.21 1.69
C ALA A 240 -25.41 32.63 2.08
N ALA A 241 -24.47 33.48 2.52
CA ALA A 241 -23.18 33.01 3.04
C ALA A 241 -23.36 32.04 4.24
N LEU A 242 -24.33 32.36 5.11
CA LEU A 242 -24.70 31.52 6.24
C LEU A 242 -25.46 30.26 5.81
N SER A 243 -26.33 30.31 4.80
CA SER A 243 -27.07 29.13 4.31
C SER A 243 -26.13 28.09 3.67
N ILE A 244 -25.15 28.53 2.86
CA ILE A 244 -24.09 27.66 2.31
C ILE A 244 -23.30 27.01 3.45
N SER A 245 -22.87 27.82 4.44
CA SER A 245 -22.09 27.34 5.58
C SER A 245 -22.84 26.28 6.40
N ILE A 246 -24.13 26.49 6.68
CA ILE A 246 -24.98 25.51 7.38
C ILE A 246 -25.18 24.25 6.52
N SER A 247 -25.41 24.39 5.21
CA SER A 247 -25.55 23.25 4.29
C SER A 247 -24.29 22.38 4.20
N TYR A 248 -23.10 22.97 4.24
CA TYR A 248 -21.84 22.22 4.30
C TYR A 248 -21.67 21.50 5.65
N TRP A 249 -22.01 22.14 6.78
CA TRP A 249 -22.02 21.47 8.08
C TRP A 249 -23.03 20.31 8.16
N LEU A 250 -24.23 20.50 7.61
CA LEU A 250 -25.25 19.46 7.48
C LEU A 250 -24.72 18.24 6.71
N ASN A 251 -24.01 18.46 5.59
CA ASN A 251 -23.37 17.38 4.83
C ASN A 251 -22.26 16.69 5.65
N VAL A 252 -21.43 17.44 6.38
CA VAL A 252 -20.43 16.88 7.32
C VAL A 252 -21.07 15.99 8.37
N PHE A 253 -22.19 16.40 8.97
CA PHE A 253 -22.89 15.59 9.97
C PHE A 253 -23.49 14.32 9.36
N MET A 254 -24.11 14.38 8.18
CA MET A 254 -24.67 13.20 7.51
C MET A 254 -23.58 12.18 7.11
N LEU A 255 -22.50 12.64 6.47
CA LEU A 255 -21.36 11.79 6.12
C LEU A 255 -20.66 11.22 7.37
N GLY A 256 -20.46 12.05 8.41
CA GLY A 256 -19.85 11.66 9.66
C GLY A 256 -20.68 10.62 10.43
N MET A 257 -22.01 10.76 10.47
CA MET A 257 -22.92 9.76 11.05
C MET A 257 -22.87 8.45 10.26
N TYR A 258 -22.89 8.51 8.92
CA TYR A 258 -22.78 7.31 8.09
C TYR A 258 -21.47 6.55 8.38
N ILE A 259 -20.32 7.23 8.35
CA ILE A 259 -19.01 6.62 8.64
C ILE A 259 -18.92 6.12 10.09
N ARG A 260 -19.61 6.77 11.04
CA ARG A 260 -19.61 6.37 12.46
C ARG A 260 -20.46 5.13 12.74
N TYR A 261 -21.56 4.91 12.01
CA TYR A 261 -22.56 3.86 12.33
C TYR A 261 -22.74 2.77 11.26
N SER A 262 -22.42 3.02 9.99
CA SER A 262 -22.58 2.04 8.90
C SER A 262 -21.72 0.79 9.10
N ALA A 263 -22.29 -0.37 8.78
CA ALA A 263 -21.56 -1.63 8.73
C ALA A 263 -20.48 -1.64 7.63
N SER A 264 -20.73 -0.99 6.49
CA SER A 264 -19.80 -0.94 5.34
C SER A 264 -18.48 -0.26 5.69
N CYS A 265 -18.50 0.71 6.60
CA CYS A 265 -17.30 1.41 7.09
C CYS A 265 -16.60 0.69 8.26
N ARG A 266 -17.09 -0.47 8.72
CA ARG A 266 -16.60 -1.12 9.96
C ARG A 266 -15.12 -1.51 9.90
N ALA A 267 -14.62 -1.96 8.75
CA ALA A 267 -13.23 -2.34 8.55
C ALA A 267 -12.28 -1.15 8.31
N THR A 268 -12.79 -0.05 7.75
CA THR A 268 -12.00 1.12 7.32
C THR A 268 -12.01 2.28 8.31
N ARG A 269 -12.99 2.32 9.24
CA ARG A 269 -13.11 3.31 10.31
C ARG A 269 -12.14 3.04 11.47
N ALA A 270 -10.93 3.57 11.35
CA ALA A 270 -9.98 3.70 12.46
C ALA A 270 -10.52 4.57 13.61
N PRO A 271 -10.02 4.42 14.85
CA PRO A 271 -10.19 5.42 15.91
C PRO A 271 -9.28 6.64 15.66
N VAL A 272 -9.66 7.80 16.19
CA VAL A 272 -8.76 8.97 16.20
C VAL A 272 -7.57 8.67 17.11
N SER A 273 -6.36 8.64 16.55
CA SER A 273 -5.12 8.24 17.25
C SER A 273 -3.99 9.23 17.01
N LYS A 274 -2.89 9.10 17.79
CA LYS A 274 -1.67 9.91 17.59
C LYS A 274 -0.96 9.63 16.26
N GLU A 275 -1.36 8.59 15.54
CA GLU A 275 -0.77 8.17 14.25
C GLU A 275 -1.18 9.07 13.09
N ALA A 276 -2.38 9.67 13.16
CA ALA A 276 -2.83 10.68 12.20
C ALA A 276 -1.81 11.83 12.05
N PHE A 277 -1.12 12.20 13.14
CA PHE A 277 -0.12 13.27 13.16
C PHE A 277 1.25 12.86 12.60
N ARG A 278 1.58 11.56 12.55
CA ARG A 278 2.95 11.10 12.18
C ARG A 278 3.27 11.30 10.70
N GLY A 279 2.33 11.02 9.81
CA GLY A 279 2.52 11.07 8.36
C GLY A 279 2.09 12.37 7.67
N ILE A 280 1.92 13.49 8.40
CA ILE A 280 1.46 14.77 7.82
C ILE A 280 2.34 15.21 6.65
N ASN A 281 3.68 15.06 6.76
CA ASN A 281 4.61 15.43 5.70
C ASN A 281 4.40 14.63 4.39
N GLU A 282 3.97 13.38 4.48
CA GLU A 282 3.65 12.56 3.30
C GLU A 282 2.33 12.98 2.67
N PHE A 283 1.30 13.24 3.48
CA PHE A 283 0.06 13.85 2.98
C PHE A 283 0.34 15.17 2.26
N LEU A 284 1.11 16.08 2.87
CA LEU A 284 1.48 17.36 2.25
C LEU A 284 2.30 17.19 0.95
N ARG A 285 3.15 16.16 0.85
CA ARG A 285 3.94 15.86 -0.37
C ARG A 285 3.06 15.50 -1.58
N LEU A 286 1.87 14.96 -1.37
CA LEU A 286 0.89 14.69 -2.44
C LEU A 286 -0.18 15.80 -2.55
N ALA A 287 -0.63 16.34 -1.41
CA ALA A 287 -1.67 17.35 -1.31
C ALA A 287 -1.25 18.70 -1.89
N LEU A 288 -0.01 19.16 -1.64
CA LEU A 288 0.44 20.46 -2.16
C LEU A 288 0.58 20.46 -3.70
N PRO A 289 1.15 19.44 -4.36
CA PRO A 289 1.08 19.33 -5.81
C PRO A 289 -0.34 19.16 -6.36
N SER A 290 -1.20 18.38 -5.69
CA SER A 290 -2.60 18.23 -6.09
C SER A 290 -3.38 19.54 -6.00
N ALA A 291 -3.10 20.36 -4.98
CA ALA A 291 -3.62 21.72 -4.85
C ALA A 291 -3.14 22.63 -5.96
N LEU A 292 -1.83 22.70 -6.22
CA LEU A 292 -1.29 23.51 -7.31
C LEU A 292 -1.89 23.10 -8.66
N MET A 293 -2.11 21.82 -8.92
CA MET A 293 -2.75 21.34 -10.15
C MET A 293 -4.15 21.93 -10.33
N ILE A 294 -5.05 21.80 -9.34
CA ILE A 294 -6.43 22.33 -9.43
C ILE A 294 -6.45 23.88 -9.39
N CYS A 295 -5.69 24.49 -8.48
CA CYS A 295 -5.65 25.95 -8.34
C CYS A 295 -5.11 26.64 -9.60
N LEU A 296 -4.00 26.18 -10.19
CA LEU A 296 -3.45 26.81 -11.40
C LEU A 296 -4.43 26.79 -12.57
N GLU A 297 -5.19 25.70 -12.71
CA GLU A 297 -6.26 25.54 -13.70
C GLU A 297 -7.42 26.53 -13.44
N TRP A 298 -8.02 26.50 -12.24
CA TRP A 298 -9.17 27.35 -11.89
C TRP A 298 -8.83 28.85 -11.92
N TRP A 299 -7.66 29.23 -11.39
CA TRP A 299 -7.20 30.63 -11.37
C TRP A 299 -6.93 31.17 -12.78
N SER A 300 -6.65 30.32 -13.77
CA SER A 300 -6.44 30.77 -15.15
C SER A 300 -7.74 31.20 -15.84
N PHE A 301 -8.87 30.56 -15.52
CA PHE A 301 -10.21 30.98 -15.97
C PHE A 301 -10.67 32.25 -15.26
N GLU A 302 -10.44 32.39 -13.95
CA GLU A 302 -10.76 33.62 -13.21
C GLU A 302 -9.93 34.81 -13.72
N LEU A 303 -8.64 34.60 -14.04
CA LEU A 303 -7.82 35.62 -14.71
C LEU A 303 -8.36 36.00 -16.10
N LEU A 304 -8.96 35.05 -16.83
CA LEU A 304 -9.58 35.31 -18.14
C LEU A 304 -10.76 36.28 -18.03
N ILE A 305 -11.60 36.13 -17.01
CA ILE A 305 -12.72 37.02 -16.70
C ILE A 305 -12.23 38.40 -16.20
N LEU A 306 -11.14 38.43 -15.43
CA LEU A 306 -10.51 39.71 -15.04
C LEU A 306 -9.91 40.45 -16.24
N LEU A 307 -9.37 39.73 -17.23
CA LEU A 307 -8.83 40.31 -18.47
C LEU A 307 -9.95 40.84 -19.39
N SER A 308 -11.11 40.19 -19.48
CA SER A 308 -12.22 40.70 -20.31
C SER A 308 -12.83 42.00 -19.78
N GLY A 309 -12.76 42.23 -18.47
CA GLY A 309 -13.08 43.52 -17.84
C GLY A 309 -12.17 44.69 -18.25
N LEU A 310 -11.07 44.43 -18.98
CA LEU A 310 -10.14 45.44 -19.51
C LEU A 310 -10.27 45.65 -21.03
N LEU A 311 -11.18 44.93 -21.71
CA LEU A 311 -11.42 45.09 -23.15
C LEU A 311 -12.29 46.33 -23.46
N PRO A 312 -12.31 46.85 -24.71
CA PRO A 312 -12.98 48.12 -25.04
C PRO A 312 -14.50 48.16 -24.81
N ASN A 313 -15.19 47.01 -24.87
CA ASN A 313 -16.58 46.86 -24.42
C ASN A 313 -16.62 45.84 -23.26
N PRO A 314 -16.24 46.24 -22.04
CA PRO A 314 -16.05 45.29 -20.94
C PRO A 314 -17.38 44.71 -20.45
N GLN A 315 -18.52 45.39 -20.69
CA GLN A 315 -19.84 44.91 -20.29
C GLN A 315 -20.28 43.73 -21.15
N LEU A 316 -20.17 43.84 -22.48
CA LEU A 316 -20.49 42.76 -23.41
C LEU A 316 -19.50 41.59 -23.26
N GLU A 317 -18.20 41.87 -23.33
CA GLU A 317 -17.14 40.86 -23.34
C GLU A 317 -17.14 40.03 -22.05
N THR A 318 -17.24 40.69 -20.88
CA THR A 318 -17.30 39.98 -19.59
C THR A 318 -18.59 39.18 -19.45
N SER A 319 -19.73 39.67 -19.95
CA SER A 319 -21.01 38.94 -19.89
C SER A 319 -20.97 37.67 -20.74
N VAL A 320 -20.52 37.77 -22.00
CA VAL A 320 -20.44 36.63 -22.93
C VAL A 320 -19.46 35.58 -22.40
N LEU A 321 -18.27 35.99 -21.96
CA LEU A 321 -17.28 35.06 -21.40
C LEU A 321 -17.73 34.43 -20.07
N SER A 322 -18.46 35.17 -19.22
CA SER A 322 -19.05 34.61 -18.00
C SER A 322 -20.14 33.58 -18.30
N ILE A 323 -20.94 33.80 -19.36
CA ILE A 323 -21.93 32.82 -19.83
C ILE A 323 -21.24 31.55 -20.33
N CYS A 324 -20.23 31.68 -21.21
CA CYS A 324 -19.45 30.55 -21.69
C CYS A 324 -18.77 29.77 -20.55
N LEU A 325 -18.14 30.46 -19.59
CA LEU A 325 -17.48 29.85 -18.44
C LEU A 325 -18.48 29.17 -17.48
N SER A 326 -19.65 29.77 -17.27
CA SER A 326 -20.72 29.17 -16.45
C SER A 326 -21.28 27.90 -17.11
N SER A 327 -21.46 27.90 -18.44
CA SER A 327 -21.87 26.72 -19.20
C SER A 327 -20.83 25.60 -19.11
N ILE A 328 -19.54 25.90 -19.29
CA ILE A 328 -18.48 24.89 -19.12
C ILE A 328 -18.40 24.39 -17.69
N SER A 329 -18.47 25.25 -16.68
CA SER A 329 -18.36 24.86 -15.26
C SER A 329 -19.46 23.85 -14.87
N LEU A 330 -20.67 24.02 -15.40
CA LEU A 330 -21.77 23.06 -15.22
C LEU A 330 -21.48 21.73 -15.94
N LEU A 331 -21.01 21.77 -17.19
CA LEU A 331 -20.72 20.57 -17.98
C LEU A 331 -19.51 19.78 -17.44
N TYR A 332 -18.47 20.47 -16.97
CA TYR A 332 -17.25 19.89 -16.37
C TYR A 332 -17.54 19.01 -15.15
N CYS A 333 -18.71 19.14 -14.51
CA CYS A 333 -19.18 18.18 -13.50
C CYS A 333 -19.21 16.73 -14.02
N ILE A 334 -19.41 16.52 -15.33
CA ILE A 334 -19.44 15.20 -15.98
C ILE A 334 -18.02 14.58 -16.04
N PRO A 335 -17.02 15.18 -16.73
CA PRO A 335 -15.67 14.63 -16.76
C PRO A 335 -14.93 14.73 -15.42
N TYR A 336 -15.27 15.64 -14.52
CA TYR A 336 -14.78 15.60 -13.14
C TYR A 336 -15.29 14.36 -12.39
N GLY A 337 -16.55 13.98 -12.58
CA GLY A 337 -17.12 12.74 -12.03
C GLY A 337 -16.45 11.49 -12.60
N LEU A 338 -16.23 11.45 -13.92
CA LEU A 338 -15.49 10.37 -14.59
C LEU A 338 -14.01 10.33 -14.20
N GLY A 339 -13.37 11.49 -14.01
CA GLY A 339 -11.99 11.61 -13.53
C GLY A 339 -11.84 11.18 -12.07
N CYS A 340 -12.83 11.45 -11.21
CA CYS A 340 -12.88 10.87 -9.87
C CYS A 340 -12.99 9.34 -9.92
N ALA A 341 -13.81 8.78 -10.83
CA ALA A 341 -13.93 7.33 -11.00
C ALA A 341 -12.64 6.68 -11.53
N ALA A 342 -12.01 7.28 -12.54
CA ALA A 342 -10.73 6.86 -13.08
C ALA A 342 -9.62 6.92 -12.01
N SER A 343 -9.59 7.99 -11.21
CA SER A 343 -8.65 8.16 -10.10
C SER A 343 -8.75 7.01 -9.10
N THR A 344 -9.95 6.75 -8.55
CA THR A 344 -10.21 5.63 -7.62
C THR A 344 -9.86 4.28 -8.22
N ARG A 345 -10.31 3.98 -9.46
CA ARG A 345 -10.04 2.67 -10.07
C ARG A 345 -8.54 2.48 -10.35
N VAL A 346 -7.83 3.50 -10.85
CA VAL A 346 -6.36 3.43 -11.04
C VAL A 346 -5.62 3.28 -9.71
N SER A 347 -5.97 4.05 -8.66
CA SER A 347 -5.31 3.91 -7.35
C SER A 347 -5.55 2.53 -6.73
N ASN A 348 -6.76 1.98 -6.86
CA ASN A 348 -7.11 0.69 -6.28
C ASN A 348 -6.37 -0.45 -7.03
N GLU A 349 -6.34 -0.44 -8.37
CA GLU A 349 -5.59 -1.45 -9.14
C GLU A 349 -4.06 -1.35 -8.93
N LEU A 350 -3.51 -0.13 -8.77
CA LEU A 350 -2.09 0.04 -8.43
C LEU A 350 -1.76 -0.42 -7.00
N GLY A 351 -2.65 -0.18 -6.03
CA GLY A 351 -2.54 -0.68 -4.66
C GLY A 351 -2.59 -2.20 -4.59
N ALA A 352 -3.49 -2.82 -5.36
CA ALA A 352 -3.60 -4.28 -5.53
C ALA A 352 -2.45 -4.91 -6.32
N TRP A 353 -1.42 -4.13 -6.69
CA TRP A 353 -0.27 -4.55 -7.49
C TRP A 353 -0.67 -5.13 -8.87
N ASN A 354 -1.77 -4.63 -9.46
CA ASN A 354 -2.29 -5.01 -10.76
C ASN A 354 -2.04 -3.91 -11.83
N PRO A 355 -0.81 -3.79 -12.38
CA PRO A 355 -0.50 -2.79 -13.39
C PRO A 355 -1.21 -3.03 -14.74
N LYS A 356 -1.75 -4.25 -14.99
CA LYS A 356 -2.59 -4.54 -16.16
C LYS A 356 -4.01 -4.00 -15.98
N GLY A 357 -4.59 -4.18 -14.79
CA GLY A 357 -5.87 -3.56 -14.41
C GLY A 357 -5.82 -2.04 -14.53
N ALA A 358 -4.77 -1.41 -13.99
CA ALA A 358 -4.58 0.04 -14.12
C ALA A 358 -4.52 0.51 -15.59
N GLN A 359 -3.87 -0.24 -16.50
CA GLN A 359 -3.90 0.06 -17.94
C GLN A 359 -5.29 -0.09 -18.56
N LEU A 360 -6.04 -1.11 -18.18
CA LEU A 360 -7.42 -1.33 -18.66
C LEU A 360 -8.32 -0.17 -18.25
N VAL A 361 -8.26 0.23 -16.97
CA VAL A 361 -9.00 1.39 -16.43
C VAL A 361 -8.69 2.66 -17.24
N VAL A 362 -7.42 2.96 -17.52
CA VAL A 362 -7.03 4.15 -18.31
C VAL A 362 -7.61 4.12 -19.72
N ARG A 363 -7.54 2.98 -20.41
CA ARG A 363 -8.07 2.84 -21.78
C ARG A 363 -9.59 3.06 -21.80
N VAL A 364 -10.31 2.43 -20.87
CA VAL A 364 -11.78 2.56 -20.79
C VAL A 364 -12.20 3.96 -20.35
N ALA A 365 -11.56 4.55 -19.35
CA ALA A 365 -11.86 5.91 -18.89
C ALA A 365 -11.61 6.96 -20.00
N THR A 366 -10.53 6.81 -20.77
CA THR A 366 -10.24 7.71 -21.90
C THR A 366 -11.25 7.53 -23.04
N PHE A 367 -11.67 6.29 -23.33
CA PHE A 367 -12.74 6.02 -24.31
C PHE A 367 -14.09 6.60 -23.89
N LEU A 368 -14.45 6.49 -22.61
CA LEU A 368 -15.64 7.11 -22.05
C LEU A 368 -15.57 8.64 -22.13
N ALA A 369 -14.42 9.25 -21.85
CA ALA A 369 -14.19 10.70 -21.98
C ALA A 369 -14.39 11.20 -23.42
N ILE A 370 -13.87 10.47 -24.42
CA ILE A 370 -14.06 10.82 -25.84
C ILE A 370 -15.53 10.70 -26.24
N SER A 371 -16.21 9.64 -25.77
CA SER A 371 -17.61 9.38 -26.07
C SER A 371 -18.55 10.42 -25.46
N GLU A 372 -18.26 10.84 -24.22
CA GLU A 372 -18.96 11.91 -23.50
C GLU A 372 -18.70 13.28 -24.14
N ALA A 373 -17.44 13.63 -24.44
CA ALA A 373 -17.07 14.85 -25.14
C ALA A 373 -17.79 15.02 -26.48
N VAL A 374 -17.88 13.95 -27.29
CA VAL A 374 -18.60 13.96 -28.57
C VAL A 374 -20.10 14.15 -28.37
N LEU A 375 -20.69 13.49 -27.36
CA LEU A 375 -22.12 13.60 -27.06
C LEU A 375 -22.49 15.00 -26.57
N VAL A 376 -21.73 15.57 -25.62
CA VAL A 376 -21.98 16.91 -25.06
C VAL A 376 -21.70 18.01 -26.10
N SER A 377 -20.64 17.88 -26.90
CA SER A 377 -20.38 18.80 -28.01
C SER A 377 -21.48 18.74 -29.08
N GLY A 378 -21.98 17.53 -29.37
CA GLY A 378 -23.08 17.32 -30.30
C GLY A 378 -24.39 17.98 -29.84
N THR A 379 -24.75 17.87 -28.56
CA THR A 379 -25.95 18.52 -28.01
C THR A 379 -25.79 20.04 -27.90
N LEU A 380 -24.61 20.55 -27.56
CA LEU A 380 -24.31 21.99 -27.60
C LEU A 380 -24.44 22.56 -29.02
N LEU A 381 -23.87 21.90 -30.03
CA LEU A 381 -24.01 22.33 -31.43
C LEU A 381 -25.47 22.25 -31.91
N ALA A 382 -26.25 21.25 -31.47
CA ALA A 382 -27.68 21.20 -31.76
C ALA A 382 -28.46 22.37 -31.13
N MET A 383 -28.09 22.80 -29.91
CA MET A 383 -28.77 23.85 -29.15
C MET A 383 -28.16 25.26 -29.30
N HIS A 384 -27.17 25.47 -30.18
CA HIS A 384 -26.36 26.70 -30.22
C HIS A 384 -27.17 28.01 -30.23
N ARG A 385 -28.29 28.06 -30.98
CA ARG A 385 -29.17 29.24 -31.10
C ARG A 385 -30.12 29.47 -29.92
N ILE A 386 -30.27 28.47 -29.06
CA ILE A 386 -31.17 28.49 -27.90
C ILE A 386 -30.37 28.79 -26.63
N LEU A 387 -29.11 28.34 -26.57
CA LEU A 387 -28.24 28.46 -25.39
C LEU A 387 -28.09 29.90 -24.90
N GLY A 388 -27.92 30.90 -25.78
CA GLY A 388 -27.82 32.30 -25.39
C GLY A 388 -29.07 32.82 -24.66
N TYR A 389 -30.27 32.47 -25.15
CA TYR A 389 -31.55 32.86 -24.55
C TYR A 389 -31.81 32.24 -23.16
N ALA A 390 -31.05 31.20 -22.77
CA ALA A 390 -31.11 30.67 -21.40
C ALA A 390 -30.43 31.60 -20.37
N TYR A 391 -29.61 32.56 -20.81
CA TYR A 391 -28.84 33.46 -19.94
C TYR A 391 -29.16 34.95 -20.14
N SER A 392 -29.54 35.38 -21.35
CA SER A 392 -29.84 36.78 -21.65
C SER A 392 -30.98 36.94 -22.66
N ASN A 393 -31.74 38.03 -22.52
CA ASN A 393 -32.72 38.47 -23.52
C ASN A 393 -32.14 39.54 -24.47
N ASP A 394 -30.87 39.91 -24.30
CA ASP A 394 -30.16 40.88 -25.15
C ASP A 394 -29.63 40.18 -26.40
N GLU A 395 -30.10 40.59 -27.59
CA GLU A 395 -29.73 39.96 -28.85
C GLU A 395 -28.23 40.13 -29.19
N GLU A 396 -27.53 41.17 -28.72
CA GLU A 396 -26.08 41.30 -28.94
C GLU A 396 -25.32 40.21 -28.16
N VAL A 397 -25.71 39.99 -26.90
CA VAL A 397 -25.18 38.91 -26.05
C VAL A 397 -25.53 37.54 -26.63
N VAL A 398 -26.77 37.32 -27.04
CA VAL A 398 -27.24 36.02 -27.56
C VAL A 398 -26.54 35.65 -28.87
N ASN A 399 -26.40 36.59 -29.81
CA ASN A 399 -25.70 36.35 -31.07
C ASN A 399 -24.21 36.08 -30.83
N TYR A 400 -23.54 36.82 -29.94
CA TYR A 400 -22.13 36.59 -29.63
C TYR A 400 -21.92 35.25 -28.87
N VAL A 401 -22.80 34.87 -27.94
CA VAL A 401 -22.77 33.52 -27.33
C VAL A 401 -22.96 32.43 -28.39
N THR A 402 -23.88 32.62 -29.35
CA THR A 402 -24.11 31.69 -30.47
C THR A 402 -22.84 31.50 -31.33
N ASP A 403 -22.14 32.60 -31.62
CA ASP A 403 -20.85 32.64 -32.31
C ASP A 403 -19.71 31.95 -31.54
N MET A 404 -19.80 31.89 -30.20
CA MET A 404 -18.82 31.26 -29.32
C MET A 404 -19.02 29.75 -29.15
N VAL A 405 -20.23 29.21 -29.41
CA VAL A 405 -20.53 27.78 -29.19
C VAL A 405 -19.54 26.82 -29.87
N PRO A 406 -19.08 27.04 -31.13
CA PRO A 406 -18.09 26.15 -31.74
C PRO A 406 -16.74 26.10 -30.98
N LEU A 407 -16.32 27.20 -30.37
CA LEU A 407 -15.13 27.25 -29.51
C LEU A 407 -15.38 26.56 -28.17
N VAL A 408 -16.56 26.77 -27.56
CA VAL A 408 -17.00 26.11 -26.31
C VAL A 408 -17.08 24.58 -26.47
N CYS A 409 -17.57 24.09 -27.61
CA CYS A 409 -17.58 22.66 -27.91
C CYS A 409 -16.14 22.09 -27.99
N LEU A 410 -15.21 22.83 -28.60
CA LEU A 410 -13.81 22.43 -28.60
C LEU A 410 -13.21 22.46 -27.17
N SER A 411 -13.65 23.38 -26.31
CA SER A 411 -13.28 23.40 -24.88
C SER A 411 -13.70 22.12 -24.19
N VAL A 412 -14.97 21.74 -24.31
CA VAL A 412 -15.50 20.48 -23.77
C VAL A 412 -14.68 19.27 -24.21
N VAL A 413 -14.23 19.21 -25.48
CA VAL A 413 -13.39 18.09 -25.95
C VAL A 413 -12.04 18.00 -25.22
N PHE A 414 -11.36 19.12 -24.96
CA PHE A 414 -10.11 19.09 -24.21
C PHE A 414 -10.36 18.89 -22.71
N ASP A 415 -11.28 19.63 -22.12
CA ASP A 415 -11.57 19.60 -20.68
C ASP A 415 -12.11 18.22 -20.24
N SER A 416 -12.83 17.50 -21.11
CA SER A 416 -13.25 16.11 -20.82
C SER A 416 -12.07 15.13 -20.80
N LEU A 417 -11.11 15.27 -21.72
CA LEU A 417 -9.89 14.47 -21.71
C LEU A 417 -8.98 14.84 -20.54
N GLN A 418 -8.78 16.13 -20.31
CA GLN A 418 -7.96 16.72 -19.25
C GLN A 418 -8.49 16.36 -17.86
N GLY A 419 -9.81 16.38 -17.62
CA GLY A 419 -10.41 16.03 -16.33
C GLY A 419 -10.15 14.57 -15.95
N VAL A 420 -10.23 13.67 -16.94
CA VAL A 420 -9.94 12.23 -16.76
C VAL A 420 -8.45 11.96 -16.63
N LEU A 421 -7.60 12.58 -17.46
CA LEU A 421 -6.13 12.45 -17.36
C LEU A 421 -5.59 13.01 -16.04
N SER A 422 -6.16 14.12 -15.55
CA SER A 422 -5.87 14.69 -14.23
C SER A 422 -6.36 13.79 -13.09
N GLY A 423 -7.49 13.09 -13.28
CA GLY A 423 -7.93 12.00 -12.41
C GLY A 423 -6.92 10.86 -12.33
N ILE A 424 -6.48 10.34 -13.49
CA ILE A 424 -5.42 9.32 -13.57
C ILE A 424 -4.13 9.81 -12.91
N ALA A 425 -3.78 11.10 -13.02
CA ALA A 425 -2.63 11.67 -12.34
C ALA A 425 -2.74 11.66 -10.81
N ARG A 426 -3.94 11.82 -10.26
CA ARG A 426 -4.21 11.65 -8.81
C ARG A 426 -4.19 10.18 -8.40
N GLY A 427 -4.76 9.27 -9.22
CA GLY A 427 -4.73 7.82 -8.97
C GLY A 427 -3.32 7.23 -8.92
N CYS A 428 -2.42 7.66 -9.82
CA CYS A 428 -1.01 7.22 -9.84
C CYS A 428 -0.15 7.84 -8.71
N GLY A 429 -0.47 9.05 -8.24
CA GLY A 429 0.33 9.78 -7.25
C GLY A 429 1.52 10.55 -7.83
N TRP A 430 1.37 11.07 -9.06
CA TRP A 430 2.39 11.89 -9.75
C TRP A 430 1.89 13.31 -10.07
N GLN A 431 1.02 13.86 -9.21
CA GLN A 431 0.40 15.19 -9.35
C GLN A 431 1.41 16.35 -9.46
N HIS A 432 2.66 16.15 -9.06
CA HIS A 432 3.73 17.12 -9.29
C HIS A 432 4.03 17.34 -10.78
N LEU A 433 3.94 16.29 -11.62
CA LEU A 433 4.03 16.46 -13.07
C LEU A 433 2.81 17.22 -13.60
N GLY A 434 1.61 16.90 -13.12
CA GLY A 434 0.39 17.63 -13.45
C GLY A 434 0.47 19.12 -13.08
N ALA A 435 0.96 19.46 -11.90
CA ALA A 435 1.17 20.85 -11.49
C ALA A 435 2.18 21.60 -12.39
N TYR A 436 3.28 20.96 -12.79
CA TYR A 436 4.23 21.56 -13.75
C TYR A 436 3.63 21.71 -15.15
N VAL A 437 2.83 20.74 -15.62
CA VAL A 437 2.10 20.83 -16.89
C VAL A 437 1.08 21.96 -16.85
N ASN A 438 0.25 22.06 -15.81
CA ASN A 438 -0.73 23.14 -15.67
C ASN A 438 -0.06 24.52 -15.62
N LEU A 439 1.08 24.65 -14.93
CA LEU A 439 1.86 25.89 -14.91
C LEU A 439 2.38 26.27 -16.30
N GLY A 440 2.98 25.32 -17.03
CA GLY A 440 3.48 25.55 -18.38
C GLY A 440 2.37 25.89 -19.38
N SER A 441 1.33 25.05 -19.43
CA SER A 441 0.24 25.16 -20.39
C SER A 441 -0.58 26.44 -20.21
N PHE A 442 -0.98 26.79 -18.98
CA PHE A 442 -1.80 27.99 -18.78
C PHE A 442 -0.94 29.27 -18.69
N TYR A 443 0.13 29.29 -17.89
CA TYR A 443 0.82 30.55 -17.56
C TYR A 443 1.98 30.89 -18.50
N LEU A 444 2.61 29.91 -19.16
CA LEU A 444 3.68 30.17 -20.14
C LEU A 444 3.18 30.16 -21.60
N PHE A 445 1.99 29.60 -21.87
CA PHE A 445 1.45 29.48 -23.23
C PHE A 445 0.05 30.08 -23.38
N GLY A 446 -0.96 29.55 -22.67
CA GLY A 446 -2.36 29.94 -22.85
C GLY A 446 -2.68 31.42 -22.54
N ILE A 447 -2.30 31.90 -21.35
CA ILE A 447 -2.51 33.29 -20.93
C ILE A 447 -1.72 34.29 -21.80
N PRO A 448 -0.43 34.07 -22.11
CA PRO A 448 0.28 34.91 -23.10
C PRO A 448 -0.41 34.97 -24.47
N ILE A 449 -0.89 33.84 -24.99
CA ILE A 449 -1.65 33.83 -26.25
C ILE A 449 -2.98 34.58 -26.10
N ALA A 450 -3.71 34.39 -24.99
CA ALA A 450 -4.97 35.10 -24.71
C ALA A 450 -4.76 36.61 -24.76
N VAL A 451 -3.71 37.11 -24.09
CA VAL A 451 -3.37 38.54 -24.07
C VAL A 451 -3.00 39.05 -25.46
N VAL A 452 -2.19 38.30 -26.23
CA VAL A 452 -1.81 38.69 -27.60
C VAL A 452 -3.02 38.72 -28.54
N LEU A 453 -3.87 37.69 -28.53
CA LEU A 453 -5.04 37.63 -29.40
C LEU A 453 -6.11 38.66 -29.01
N GLY A 454 -6.40 38.78 -27.71
CA GLY A 454 -7.42 39.70 -27.20
C GLY A 454 -7.05 41.17 -27.35
N PHE A 455 -5.84 41.56 -26.92
CA PHE A 455 -5.43 42.97 -26.84
C PHE A 455 -4.56 43.45 -28.01
N LEU A 456 -3.60 42.65 -28.50
CA LEU A 456 -2.66 43.11 -29.54
C LEU A 456 -3.20 42.87 -30.96
N LEU A 457 -3.96 41.80 -31.17
CA LEU A 457 -4.65 41.53 -32.44
C LEU A 457 -6.12 41.98 -32.45
N HIS A 458 -6.60 42.57 -31.35
CA HIS A 458 -7.96 43.09 -31.18
C HIS A 458 -9.09 42.08 -31.48
N ILE A 459 -8.85 40.78 -31.24
CA ILE A 459 -9.84 39.70 -31.44
C ILE A 459 -10.80 39.61 -30.22
N GLY A 460 -10.64 40.48 -29.21
CA GLY A 460 -11.57 40.62 -28.09
C GLY A 460 -11.70 39.35 -27.26
N GLY A 461 -12.91 39.08 -26.76
CA GLY A 461 -13.23 37.89 -25.96
C GLY A 461 -13.03 36.58 -26.71
N LYS A 462 -13.28 36.54 -28.03
CA LYS A 462 -12.90 35.40 -28.89
C LYS A 462 -11.40 35.14 -28.81
N GLY A 463 -10.58 36.19 -28.85
CA GLY A 463 -9.12 36.12 -28.71
C GLY A 463 -8.67 35.58 -27.35
N LEU A 464 -9.26 36.09 -26.26
CA LEU A 464 -9.01 35.57 -24.90
C LEU A 464 -9.31 34.08 -24.83
N TRP A 465 -10.47 33.65 -25.32
CA TRP A 465 -10.89 32.25 -25.28
C TRP A 465 -10.01 31.33 -26.12
N ILE A 466 -9.59 31.75 -27.32
CA ILE A 466 -8.63 30.96 -28.13
C ILE A 466 -7.29 30.78 -27.38
N GLY A 467 -6.88 31.74 -26.56
CA GLY A 467 -5.71 31.60 -25.69
C GLY A 467 -5.86 30.57 -24.57
N ILE A 468 -6.95 30.63 -23.79
CA ILE A 468 -7.18 29.62 -22.73
C ILE A 468 -7.32 28.21 -23.33
N MET A 469 -7.91 28.14 -24.53
CA MET A 469 -8.01 26.93 -25.35
C MET A 469 -6.65 26.36 -25.73
N CYS A 470 -5.72 27.18 -26.24
CA CYS A 470 -4.34 26.74 -26.47
C CYS A 470 -3.67 26.20 -25.19
N GLY A 471 -4.05 26.72 -24.01
CA GLY A 471 -3.68 26.17 -22.71
C GLY A 471 -4.22 24.76 -22.47
N SER A 472 -5.55 24.57 -22.47
CA SER A 472 -6.20 23.27 -22.25
C SER A 472 -5.78 22.22 -23.29
N SER A 473 -5.60 22.60 -24.56
CA SER A 473 -5.02 21.74 -25.59
C SER A 473 -3.61 21.24 -25.22
N THR A 474 -2.73 22.16 -24.80
CA THR A 474 -1.34 21.83 -24.45
C THR A 474 -1.27 20.96 -23.19
N GLN A 475 -2.10 21.26 -22.19
CA GLN A 475 -2.28 20.46 -20.98
C GLN A 475 -2.72 19.03 -21.33
N THR A 476 -3.75 18.89 -22.16
CA THR A 476 -4.28 17.60 -22.60
C THR A 476 -3.22 16.77 -23.33
N ILE A 477 -2.50 17.37 -24.29
CA ILE A 477 -1.44 16.70 -25.05
C ILE A 477 -0.31 16.23 -24.12
N LEU A 478 0.17 17.09 -23.22
CA LEU A 478 1.25 16.75 -22.29
C LEU A 478 0.83 15.64 -21.30
N LEU A 479 -0.38 15.72 -20.73
CA LEU A 479 -0.89 14.67 -19.84
C LEU A 479 -1.14 13.34 -20.57
N ALA A 480 -1.59 13.38 -21.83
CA ALA A 480 -1.78 12.19 -22.67
C ALA A 480 -0.44 11.53 -23.03
N LEU A 481 0.58 12.31 -23.39
CA LEU A 481 1.94 11.82 -23.64
C LEU A 481 2.54 11.19 -22.38
N ILE A 482 2.49 11.91 -21.25
CA ILE A 482 2.94 11.42 -19.93
C ILE A 482 2.25 10.09 -19.60
N THR A 483 0.93 10.03 -19.70
CA THR A 483 0.14 8.81 -19.42
C THR A 483 0.50 7.65 -20.36
N SER A 484 0.77 7.94 -21.64
CA SER A 484 1.15 6.94 -22.65
C SER A 484 2.55 6.35 -22.42
N PHE A 485 3.50 7.14 -21.91
CA PHE A 485 4.85 6.69 -21.56
C PHE A 485 4.99 6.17 -20.11
N THR A 486 3.88 5.99 -19.38
CA THR A 486 3.90 5.44 -18.01
C THR A 486 4.46 4.02 -17.99
N ASN A 487 5.54 3.77 -17.25
CA ASN A 487 5.89 2.41 -16.85
C ASN A 487 4.97 1.98 -15.69
N TRP A 488 3.89 1.27 -16.04
CA TRP A 488 2.88 0.79 -15.09
C TRP A 488 3.42 -0.16 -14.03
N GLN A 489 4.40 -1.01 -14.36
CA GLN A 489 5.06 -1.88 -13.37
C GLN A 489 5.84 -1.07 -12.33
N ASN A 490 6.48 0.02 -12.77
CA ASN A 490 7.14 0.96 -11.86
C ASN A 490 6.12 1.70 -10.98
N GLN A 491 4.99 2.18 -11.53
CA GLN A 491 3.95 2.83 -10.72
C GLN A 491 3.33 1.90 -9.66
N ALA A 492 3.09 0.63 -9.99
CA ALA A 492 2.62 -0.36 -9.01
C ALA A 492 3.67 -0.66 -7.91
N THR A 493 4.96 -0.56 -8.27
CA THR A 493 6.07 -0.68 -7.31
C THR A 493 6.15 0.55 -6.40
N MET A 494 6.07 1.76 -6.96
CA MET A 494 6.05 3.02 -6.20
C MET A 494 4.79 3.14 -5.30
N ALA A 495 3.64 2.63 -5.73
CA ALA A 495 2.44 2.56 -4.90
C ALA A 495 2.68 1.65 -3.67
N ARG A 496 3.23 0.46 -3.91
CA ARG A 496 3.62 -0.49 -2.86
C ARG A 496 4.63 0.10 -1.89
N GLU A 497 5.66 0.79 -2.38
CA GLU A 497 6.68 1.44 -1.54
C GLU A 497 6.07 2.45 -0.56
N ARG A 498 5.15 3.32 -1.01
CA ARG A 498 4.45 4.29 -0.13
C ARG A 498 3.75 3.58 1.03
N ILE A 499 2.91 2.59 0.70
CA ILE A 499 2.06 1.86 1.66
C ILE A 499 2.90 1.15 2.74
N PHE A 500 4.07 0.61 2.39
CA PHE A 500 4.92 -0.10 3.34
C PHE A 500 5.92 0.80 4.08
N HIS A 501 6.22 2.01 3.58
CA HIS A 501 7.15 2.94 4.25
C HIS A 501 6.62 3.50 5.58
N GLU A 502 5.30 3.58 5.77
CA GLU A 502 4.68 4.04 7.03
C GLU A 502 5.04 3.16 8.25
N ARG A 503 5.58 1.95 8.03
CA ARG A 503 6.02 1.04 9.11
C ARG A 503 7.43 1.32 9.64
N THR A 504 8.19 2.21 9.00
CA THR A 504 9.56 2.61 9.44
C THR A 504 9.57 4.01 10.04
N PRO A 505 10.03 4.22 11.30
CA PRO A 505 10.24 5.56 11.83
C PRO A 505 11.39 6.25 11.09
N PRO A 506 11.32 7.57 10.83
CA PRO A 506 12.34 8.27 10.07
C PRO A 506 13.64 8.43 10.88
N PHE A 507 14.71 7.82 10.39
CA PHE A 507 16.07 8.28 10.74
C PHE A 507 16.28 9.72 10.22
N PRO A 508 17.02 10.57 10.96
CA PRO A 508 17.24 11.96 10.55
C PRO A 508 18.09 12.04 9.28
N LEU A 509 17.47 12.45 8.18
CA LEU A 509 18.09 12.60 6.86
C LEU A 509 19.02 13.83 6.80
N LEU A 510 20.21 13.71 7.40
CA LEU A 510 21.29 14.68 7.21
C LEU A 510 22.15 14.31 5.99
N LEU A 511 22.10 15.20 5.00
CA LEU A 511 23.10 15.42 3.95
C LEU A 511 23.43 14.24 3.01
N HIS A 512 22.65 14.13 1.91
CA HIS A 512 23.29 14.03 0.59
C HIS A 512 22.48 14.69 -0.55
N LYS A 513 22.45 16.03 -0.58
CA LYS A 513 22.15 16.80 -1.80
C LYS A 513 23.46 17.27 -2.44
N ALA A 514 24.19 16.34 -3.07
CA ALA A 514 25.27 16.73 -3.98
C ALA A 514 24.65 17.24 -5.28
N SER A 515 24.86 18.51 -5.62
CA SER A 515 24.34 19.10 -6.85
C SER A 515 25.22 18.68 -8.03
N VAL A 516 24.69 17.79 -8.88
CA VAL A 516 25.29 17.50 -10.19
C VAL A 516 24.95 18.65 -11.13
N LYS A 517 25.92 19.53 -11.39
CA LYS A 517 25.83 20.51 -12.48
C LYS A 517 25.99 19.77 -13.83
N PRO A 518 25.15 20.04 -14.84
CA PRO A 518 25.41 19.58 -16.20
C PRO A 518 26.55 20.41 -16.81
N ASN A 519 27.77 19.86 -16.86
CA ASN A 519 28.84 20.45 -17.64
C ASN A 519 28.58 20.25 -19.14
N ALA A 520 28.93 21.25 -19.95
CA ALA A 520 28.52 21.35 -21.34
C ALA A 520 29.18 20.30 -22.25
N TYR A 521 28.44 19.86 -23.26
CA TYR A 521 29.00 19.21 -24.44
C TYR A 521 29.87 20.21 -25.21
N GLN A 522 31.18 19.97 -25.24
CA GLN A 522 32.07 20.64 -26.20
C GLN A 522 32.72 19.57 -27.08
N ARG A 523 32.29 19.50 -28.34
CA ARG A 523 32.88 18.58 -29.34
C ARG A 523 34.29 19.05 -29.66
N GLN A 524 35.26 18.13 -29.58
CA GLN A 524 36.39 18.16 -30.50
C GLN A 524 36.78 16.73 -30.86
N THR A 525 36.81 16.45 -32.16
CA THR A 525 37.05 15.11 -32.71
C THR A 525 38.55 14.83 -32.83
N SER A 526 38.92 13.62 -32.40
CA SER A 526 40.11 12.85 -32.78
C SER A 526 40.99 13.38 -33.92
N HIS A 527 42.31 13.45 -33.68
CA HIS A 527 43.28 13.01 -34.69
C HIS A 527 44.56 12.41 -34.06
N LEU A 528 44.71 11.11 -34.31
CA LEU A 528 45.94 10.34 -34.61
C LEU A 528 47.16 10.31 -33.65
N SER A 529 47.48 9.05 -33.29
CA SER A 529 48.81 8.43 -33.16
C SER A 529 49.85 8.97 -32.16
N PHE A 530 50.11 8.16 -31.12
CA PHE A 530 51.42 8.08 -30.48
C PHE A 530 52.39 7.23 -31.33
N GLY A 531 53.61 7.72 -31.52
CA GLY A 531 54.78 6.95 -31.98
C GLY A 531 55.87 6.96 -30.89
N GLN A 532 56.72 5.93 -30.85
CA GLN A 532 57.69 5.72 -29.77
C GLN A 532 59.01 6.55 -29.90
N PRO A 533 59.80 6.68 -28.82
CA PRO A 533 60.82 7.74 -28.68
C PRO A 533 62.26 7.28 -28.91
N ALA A 534 63.18 8.24 -29.09
CA ALA A 534 64.48 8.33 -28.37
C ALA A 534 65.41 9.45 -28.90
N GLN A 535 66.20 10.03 -27.99
CA GLN A 535 67.60 10.53 -28.11
C GLN A 535 68.07 11.23 -29.42
N GLY A 536 68.59 12.47 -29.31
CA GLY A 536 69.31 13.16 -30.39
C GLY A 536 69.85 14.55 -30.01
N SER A 537 71.15 14.64 -29.74
CA SER A 537 71.90 15.82 -29.25
C SER A 537 72.17 16.94 -30.28
N VAL A 538 72.67 18.10 -29.76
CA VAL A 538 73.49 19.16 -30.43
C VAL A 538 72.81 20.51 -30.81
N ALA A 539 72.90 21.47 -29.87
CA ALA A 539 73.45 22.85 -29.95
C ALA A 539 72.95 23.96 -30.94
N LEU A 540 73.39 25.19 -30.59
CA LEU A 540 73.52 26.44 -31.37
C LEU A 540 72.37 27.49 -31.45
N SER A 541 72.39 28.38 -30.44
CA SER A 541 72.55 29.86 -30.54
C SER A 541 71.43 30.82 -31.02
N ALA A 542 71.29 31.90 -30.22
CA ALA A 542 71.00 33.31 -30.58
C ALA A 542 69.56 33.74 -30.99
N ASN A 543 69.11 34.98 -30.76
CA ASN A 543 69.38 36.00 -29.71
C ASN A 543 68.29 37.12 -29.78
N PHE A 544 68.23 38.02 -28.77
CA PHE A 544 67.35 39.23 -28.65
C PHE A 544 65.83 38.96 -28.44
N GLY A 545 65.06 39.83 -27.78
CA GLY A 545 65.38 41.11 -27.10
C GLY A 545 64.24 41.65 -26.20
N VAL A 546 64.52 42.67 -25.37
CA VAL A 546 63.65 43.20 -24.27
C VAL A 546 63.67 44.75 -24.24
N PRO A 547 62.52 45.45 -24.08
CA PRO A 547 62.22 46.32 -22.91
C PRO A 547 60.73 46.21 -22.43
N GLN A 548 60.28 46.48 -21.18
CA GLN A 548 60.36 47.65 -20.26
C GLN A 548 59.63 48.93 -20.74
N ALA A 549 58.91 49.76 -19.94
CA ALA A 549 58.33 49.75 -18.56
C ALA A 549 57.24 50.90 -18.48
N SER A 550 56.73 51.57 -17.41
CA SER A 550 56.86 51.70 -15.94
C SER A 550 55.71 52.62 -15.37
N ILE A 551 55.70 53.00 -14.05
CA ILE A 551 55.16 54.30 -13.48
C ILE A 551 53.59 54.47 -13.39
N ARG A 552 52.89 55.14 -12.42
CA ARG A 552 53.13 55.75 -11.06
C ARG A 552 51.81 56.23 -10.33
N THR A 553 51.69 56.10 -8.99
CA THR A 553 50.96 57.00 -8.00
C THR A 553 49.44 57.33 -8.17
N MET A 554 48.62 57.93 -7.26
CA MET A 554 48.74 58.47 -5.87
C MET A 554 47.40 58.55 -5.07
N GLN A 555 47.51 58.45 -3.73
CA GLN A 555 46.73 58.90 -2.52
C GLN A 555 45.37 59.69 -2.46
N HIS A 556 44.75 59.58 -1.25
CA HIS A 556 43.84 60.50 -0.50
C HIS A 556 42.31 60.57 -0.81
N ALA A 557 41.40 61.10 0.05
CA ALA A 557 41.14 60.98 1.52
C ALA A 557 39.93 61.88 1.98
N ARG A 558 39.43 61.72 3.22
CA ARG A 558 38.46 62.58 4.00
C ARG A 558 36.95 62.55 3.60
N THR A 559 36.02 63.16 4.36
CA THR A 559 35.43 62.74 5.69
C THR A 559 34.32 63.69 6.21
N HIS A 560 33.37 63.15 7.00
CA HIS A 560 32.63 63.76 8.15
C HIS A 560 31.36 64.64 8.01
N HIS A 561 30.39 64.34 8.92
CA HIS A 561 29.40 65.22 9.61
C HIS A 561 28.22 65.79 8.79
N LYS A 562 27.03 66.19 9.30
CA LYS A 562 26.19 66.18 10.54
C LYS A 562 24.91 67.00 10.13
N SER A 563 23.77 67.11 10.80
CA SER A 563 23.13 66.54 12.02
C SER A 563 21.64 66.94 12.05
N SER A 564 20.81 66.28 12.90
CA SER A 564 19.60 66.79 13.62
C SER A 564 18.44 67.48 12.86
N SER A 565 17.16 67.38 13.20
CA SER A 565 16.28 66.44 13.96
C SER A 565 14.82 66.98 13.76
N ASP A 566 13.71 66.78 14.50
CA ASP A 566 13.25 66.08 15.72
C ASP A 566 11.68 66.05 15.62
N SER A 567 10.83 65.31 16.34
CA SER A 567 10.97 64.31 17.42
C SER A 567 9.72 63.36 17.42
N MET A 568 9.16 63.01 18.59
CA MET A 568 7.88 62.31 18.88
C MET A 568 7.58 60.91 18.27
N ALA A 569 7.25 59.87 19.05
CA ALA A 569 7.83 59.37 20.32
C ALA A 569 7.21 57.99 20.69
N SER A 570 8.05 56.98 20.93
CA SER A 570 7.83 55.90 21.92
C SER A 570 9.12 55.09 22.06
N LEU A 571 9.44 54.62 23.27
CA LEU A 571 10.72 53.98 23.61
C LEU A 571 10.51 52.61 24.27
N SER A 572 11.57 51.78 24.28
CA SER A 572 12.18 51.29 25.52
C SER A 572 13.50 50.53 25.26
N CYS A 573 14.46 50.66 26.18
CA CYS A 573 15.67 49.81 26.19
C CYS A 573 16.30 49.74 27.60
N ALA A 574 16.86 48.56 27.91
CA ALA A 574 17.89 48.26 28.92
C ALA A 574 17.55 48.25 30.44
N LEU A 575 18.13 47.23 31.10
CA LEU A 575 18.55 47.09 32.51
C LEU A 575 17.53 46.69 33.63
N TYR A 576 18.13 46.07 34.66
CA TYR A 576 17.66 45.68 36.01
C TYR A 576 16.73 44.46 36.23
N LEU A 577 17.31 43.45 36.87
CA LEU A 577 16.73 42.58 37.92
C LEU A 577 16.46 43.41 39.20
N PRO A 578 15.53 43.06 40.14
CA PRO A 578 15.76 41.89 41.03
C PRO A 578 14.55 41.27 41.80
N THR A 579 14.84 40.21 42.60
CA THR A 579 14.10 39.72 43.81
C THR A 579 12.70 39.08 43.64
N LYS A 580 12.19 38.18 44.52
CA LYS A 580 12.77 37.41 45.66
C LYS A 580 11.91 36.16 46.00
N CYS A 581 12.58 35.06 46.40
CA CYS A 581 12.25 34.11 47.50
C CYS A 581 13.24 32.91 47.37
N CYS A 582 14.19 32.71 48.29
CA CYS A 582 14.06 32.01 49.59
C CYS A 582 13.80 30.50 49.44
N SER A 583 14.60 29.58 50.01
CA SER A 583 15.72 29.75 50.97
C SER A 583 16.61 28.48 51.10
N SER A 584 17.90 28.66 51.40
CA SER A 584 18.86 27.84 52.24
C SER A 584 18.69 26.30 52.39
N ILE A 585 19.73 25.46 52.54
CA ILE A 585 20.96 25.54 53.37
C ILE A 585 22.16 24.86 52.65
N ARG A 586 23.40 25.02 53.16
CA ARG A 586 24.67 24.47 52.62
C ARG A 586 25.64 24.06 53.74
N GLU A 587 26.09 22.81 53.79
CA GLU A 587 27.15 22.24 54.66
C GLU A 587 27.54 20.81 54.15
N ASN A 588 28.55 20.10 54.67
CA ASN A 588 30.01 20.34 54.59
C ASN A 588 30.77 19.06 55.06
N GLY A 589 31.79 18.59 54.32
CA GLY A 589 32.70 17.49 54.74
C GLY A 589 32.07 16.10 54.94
N SER A 590 32.79 15.03 55.35
CA SER A 590 34.21 14.66 55.07
C SER A 590 34.57 13.29 55.70
N ILE A 591 35.25 12.42 54.94
CA ILE A 591 36.30 11.46 55.40
C ILE A 591 35.90 10.14 56.13
N ASN A 592 36.45 9.03 55.59
CA ASN A 592 36.87 7.73 56.18
C ASN A 592 35.95 6.49 56.38
N ASN A 593 36.58 5.36 55.98
CA ASN A 593 36.56 3.98 56.51
C ASN A 593 35.58 2.88 56.01
N ILE A 594 36.11 1.66 56.08
CA ILE A 594 35.75 0.32 55.53
C ILE A 594 35.98 -0.66 56.73
N PRO A 595 35.19 -1.73 57.02
CA PRO A 595 34.96 -2.89 56.12
C PRO A 595 33.62 -3.68 56.21
N GLN A 596 33.49 -4.62 55.25
CA GLN A 596 32.81 -5.95 55.29
C GLN A 596 31.28 -6.11 55.43
N ALA A 597 30.70 -6.68 54.34
CA ALA A 597 29.77 -7.83 54.29
C ALA A 597 28.34 -7.72 54.92
N SER A 598 27.27 -8.34 54.37
CA SER A 598 27.18 -9.39 53.33
C SER A 598 25.85 -9.36 52.54
N SER A 599 25.76 -10.21 51.50
CA SER A 599 24.56 -10.81 50.88
C SER A 599 23.40 -9.92 50.35
N ALA A 600 23.38 -9.71 49.02
CA ALA A 600 22.22 -10.01 48.16
C ALA A 600 22.62 -9.86 46.67
N LEU A 601 22.42 -10.88 45.82
CA LEU A 601 22.67 -10.74 44.38
C LEU A 601 21.45 -10.12 43.68
N SER A 602 21.65 -9.01 42.98
CA SER A 602 20.76 -8.53 41.93
C SER A 602 21.36 -8.86 40.55
N VAL A 603 20.56 -9.42 39.66
CA VAL A 603 21.02 -9.80 38.31
C VAL A 603 21.13 -8.55 37.44
N GLN A 604 22.34 -8.03 37.28
CA GLN A 604 22.61 -6.97 36.30
C GLN A 604 22.46 -7.51 34.87
N ARG A 605 21.81 -6.73 34.01
CA ARG A 605 21.82 -6.97 32.57
C ARG A 605 23.19 -6.59 32.02
N PRO A 606 23.80 -7.38 31.09
CA PRO A 606 24.98 -6.92 30.37
C PRO A 606 24.64 -5.69 29.49
N PRO A 607 25.61 -4.80 29.23
CA PRO A 607 25.38 -3.63 28.39
C PRO A 607 25.13 -4.02 26.94
N VAL A 608 24.28 -3.27 26.25
CA VAL A 608 24.11 -3.38 24.79
C VAL A 608 25.33 -2.77 24.13
N LEU A 609 26.04 -3.57 23.33
CA LEU A 609 27.22 -3.11 22.59
C LEU A 609 26.78 -2.69 21.18
N ASP A 610 26.66 -1.39 20.95
CA ASP A 610 26.39 -0.83 19.62
C ASP A 610 27.61 -1.05 18.70
N VAL A 611 27.56 -2.07 17.86
CA VAL A 611 28.60 -2.35 16.84
C VAL A 611 28.04 -2.07 15.45
N ALA A 612 28.30 -0.85 14.95
CA ALA A 612 27.93 -0.46 13.60
C ALA A 612 28.87 -1.11 12.57
N TYR A 613 28.43 -2.23 11.97
CA TYR A 613 29.14 -2.87 10.86
C TYR A 613 28.90 -2.13 9.53
N ALA A 614 29.90 -1.37 9.09
CA ALA A 614 29.97 -0.89 7.72
C ALA A 614 30.51 -2.01 6.80
N VAL A 615 29.65 -2.56 5.93
CA VAL A 615 30.08 -3.52 4.90
C VAL A 615 30.84 -2.76 3.81
N ALA A 616 32.16 -2.93 3.78
CA ALA A 616 33.03 -2.28 2.80
C ALA A 616 32.92 -2.96 1.42
N PHE A 617 31.98 -2.50 0.59
CA PHE A 617 31.91 -2.90 -0.81
C PHE A 617 33.11 -2.37 -1.59
N ASN A 618 34.02 -3.25 -1.99
CA ASN A 618 35.12 -2.93 -2.91
C ASN A 618 34.54 -2.59 -4.31
N PRO A 619 34.79 -1.38 -4.85
CA PRO A 619 34.17 -0.92 -6.10
C PRO A 619 34.92 -1.45 -7.36
N ALA A 620 35.34 -2.72 -7.33
CA ALA A 620 36.33 -3.28 -8.26
C ALA A 620 35.84 -4.46 -9.13
N THR A 621 34.55 -4.80 -9.08
CA THR A 621 33.92 -5.77 -10.00
C THR A 621 32.48 -5.36 -10.33
N SER A 622 32.18 -5.17 -11.61
CA SER A 622 30.84 -4.86 -12.11
C SER A 622 29.98 -6.14 -12.20
N LEU A 623 29.43 -6.56 -11.06
CA LEU A 623 28.50 -7.70 -11.00
C LEU A 623 27.21 -7.39 -11.77
N THR A 624 26.68 -8.39 -12.49
CA THR A 624 25.42 -8.25 -13.23
C THR A 624 24.21 -8.22 -12.29
N ALA A 625 23.07 -7.74 -12.79
CA ALA A 625 21.83 -7.68 -12.01
C ALA A 625 21.32 -9.06 -11.53
N GLU A 626 21.78 -10.15 -12.15
CA GLU A 626 21.50 -11.52 -11.72
C GLU A 626 22.49 -11.98 -10.63
N GLN A 627 23.78 -11.69 -10.80
CA GLN A 627 24.81 -11.95 -9.77
C GLN A 627 24.51 -11.21 -8.45
N ILE A 628 23.99 -9.97 -8.53
CA ILE A 628 23.55 -9.20 -7.36
C ILE A 628 22.35 -9.87 -6.65
N ARG A 629 21.46 -10.57 -7.38
CA ARG A 629 20.34 -11.34 -6.79
C ARG A 629 20.79 -12.67 -6.17
N GLN A 630 21.97 -13.16 -6.55
CA GLN A 630 22.55 -14.44 -6.09
C GLN A 630 23.79 -14.22 -5.21
N SER A 631 23.88 -13.09 -4.50
CA SER A 631 25.01 -12.78 -3.61
C SER A 631 24.98 -13.66 -2.34
N ILE A 632 25.49 -14.89 -2.47
CA ILE A 632 25.75 -15.81 -1.36
C ILE A 632 27.02 -15.37 -0.62
N PRO A 633 27.05 -15.32 0.72
CA PRO A 633 28.27 -15.07 1.48
C PRO A 633 29.31 -16.17 1.24
N THR A 634 30.53 -15.79 0.89
CA THR A 634 31.71 -16.67 0.86
C THR A 634 32.48 -16.66 2.19
N GLU A 635 31.99 -15.91 3.18
CA GLU A 635 32.58 -15.79 4.51
C GLU A 635 31.49 -15.90 5.59
N LYS A 636 31.88 -16.41 6.75
CA LYS A 636 31.01 -16.60 7.92
C LYS A 636 30.50 -15.27 8.47
N GLN A 637 29.19 -15.09 8.50
CA GLN A 637 28.54 -13.92 9.10
C GLN A 637 27.97 -14.29 10.48
N LEU A 638 27.96 -13.34 11.43
CA LEU A 638 27.40 -13.58 12.77
C LEU A 638 25.89 -13.31 12.86
N THR A 639 25.36 -12.44 11.99
CA THR A 639 23.98 -11.93 12.05
C THR A 639 23.40 -11.72 10.66
N ASP A 640 22.17 -12.17 10.43
CA ASP A 640 21.33 -11.76 9.30
C ASP A 640 20.11 -10.97 9.81
N PRO A 641 20.07 -9.64 9.65
CA PRO A 641 18.94 -8.82 10.10
C PRO A 641 17.67 -8.99 9.25
N PHE A 642 17.78 -9.51 8.02
CA PHE A 642 16.64 -9.73 7.12
C PHE A 642 15.93 -11.05 7.42
N ARG A 643 16.70 -12.12 7.64
CA ARG A 643 16.17 -13.45 8.03
C ARG A 643 15.92 -13.59 9.54
N GLN A 644 16.33 -12.60 10.33
CA GLN A 644 16.33 -12.62 11.81
C GLN A 644 17.14 -13.80 12.36
N GLY A 645 18.31 -14.01 11.75
CA GLY A 645 19.26 -15.08 12.04
C GLY A 645 20.45 -14.59 12.85
N LEU A 646 20.93 -15.42 13.79
CA LEU A 646 22.08 -15.14 14.66
C LEU A 646 22.86 -16.43 14.89
N ILE A 647 24.19 -16.41 14.74
CA ILE A 647 25.04 -17.51 15.20
C ILE A 647 25.43 -17.27 16.66
N VAL A 648 25.14 -18.25 17.52
CA VAL A 648 25.33 -18.21 18.98
C VAL A 648 26.32 -19.28 19.46
N GLU A 649 26.61 -19.29 20.76
CA GLU A 649 27.33 -20.36 21.47
C GLU A 649 28.66 -20.78 20.79
N GLY A 650 29.65 -19.89 20.83
CA GLY A 650 30.97 -20.14 20.21
C GLY A 650 30.98 -20.10 18.68
N GLY A 651 29.82 -19.93 18.04
CA GLY A 651 29.70 -19.81 16.59
C GLY A 651 29.34 -21.11 15.87
N VAL A 652 28.81 -22.14 16.55
CA VAL A 652 28.45 -23.45 15.94
C VAL A 652 26.94 -23.72 15.88
N ARG A 653 26.13 -22.85 16.50
CA ARG A 653 24.67 -22.98 16.60
C ARG A 653 24.01 -21.77 15.96
N TYR A 654 23.11 -21.99 15.03
CA TYR A 654 22.33 -20.94 14.38
C TYR A 654 20.94 -20.85 15.03
N ARG A 655 20.49 -19.62 15.28
CA ARG A 655 19.17 -19.28 15.81
C ARG A 655 18.42 -18.41 14.83
N GLN A 656 17.19 -18.77 14.48
CA GLN A 656 16.30 -17.96 13.66
C GLN A 656 15.00 -17.64 14.41
N THR A 657 14.55 -16.40 14.33
CA THR A 657 13.23 -15.98 14.85
C THR A 657 12.19 -15.99 13.73
N VAL A 658 11.06 -16.65 13.94
CA VAL A 658 9.96 -16.76 12.95
C VAL A 658 8.61 -16.52 13.62
N VAL A 659 7.61 -16.06 12.87
CA VAL A 659 6.22 -15.90 13.34
C VAL A 659 5.31 -16.84 12.54
N ILE A 660 4.50 -17.64 13.22
CA ILE A 660 3.59 -18.60 12.60
C ILE A 660 2.46 -17.87 11.87
N ARG A 661 2.38 -18.04 10.55
CA ARG A 661 1.46 -17.34 9.65
C ARG A 661 0.08 -18.00 9.59
N SER A 662 -0.91 -17.30 9.02
CA SER A 662 -2.30 -17.78 8.94
C SER A 662 -2.51 -18.98 8.01
N TYR A 663 -1.68 -19.14 6.98
CA TYR A 663 -1.69 -20.30 6.08
C TYR A 663 -0.80 -21.46 6.55
N GLU A 664 -0.10 -21.28 7.68
CA GLU A 664 0.83 -22.25 8.27
C GLU A 664 0.16 -23.09 9.38
N VAL A 665 -1.11 -22.85 9.68
CA VAL A 665 -1.89 -23.55 10.71
C VAL A 665 -3.00 -24.41 10.13
N GLY A 666 -3.34 -25.49 10.85
CA GLY A 666 -4.47 -26.37 10.55
C GLY A 666 -5.80 -25.85 11.11
N PRO A 667 -6.90 -26.62 10.95
CA PRO A 667 -8.23 -26.22 11.39
C PRO A 667 -8.35 -26.03 12.92
N ASP A 668 -7.48 -26.67 13.72
CA ASP A 668 -7.41 -26.48 15.17
C ASP A 668 -6.60 -25.24 15.61
N LYS A 669 -6.14 -24.42 14.63
CA LYS A 669 -5.35 -23.19 14.80
C LYS A 669 -3.91 -23.41 15.29
N THR A 670 -3.42 -24.66 15.26
CA THR A 670 -2.03 -25.01 15.55
C THR A 670 -1.22 -25.21 14.27
N ALA A 671 0.11 -25.02 14.32
CA ALA A 671 0.98 -25.21 13.16
C ALA A 671 0.97 -26.67 12.67
N THR A 672 0.84 -26.89 11.36
CA THR A 672 0.86 -28.26 10.81
C THR A 672 2.24 -28.91 10.94
N LEU A 673 2.33 -30.25 10.86
CA LEU A 673 3.64 -30.91 10.78
C LEU A 673 4.40 -30.54 9.49
N GLU A 674 3.69 -30.35 8.37
CA GLU A 674 4.26 -29.83 7.11
C GLU A 674 4.91 -28.46 7.34
N THR A 675 4.24 -27.54 8.06
CA THR A 675 4.79 -26.25 8.50
C THR A 675 6.07 -26.43 9.32
N ILE A 676 6.02 -27.23 10.39
CA ILE A 676 7.17 -27.42 11.29
C ILE A 676 8.37 -27.95 10.51
N LEU A 677 8.20 -28.98 9.69
CA LEU A 677 9.29 -29.56 8.91
C LEU A 677 9.86 -28.59 7.86
N ASN A 678 9.02 -27.81 7.17
CA ASN A 678 9.47 -26.75 6.27
C ASN A 678 10.31 -25.69 7.02
N LEU A 679 9.88 -25.27 8.21
CA LEU A 679 10.63 -24.32 9.04
C LEU A 679 11.98 -24.90 9.51
N LEU A 680 12.05 -26.18 9.87
CA LEU A 680 13.32 -26.83 10.22
C LEU A 680 14.29 -26.88 9.02
N GLN A 681 13.78 -27.19 7.83
CA GLN A 681 14.56 -27.26 6.59
C GLN A 681 15.10 -25.88 6.18
N GLU A 682 14.25 -24.86 6.17
CA GLU A 682 14.61 -23.47 5.89
C GLU A 682 15.67 -22.95 6.89
N THR A 683 15.50 -23.24 8.19
CA THR A 683 16.48 -22.85 9.22
C THR A 683 17.83 -23.56 9.01
N ALA A 684 17.84 -24.79 8.50
CA ALA A 684 19.07 -25.52 8.21
C ALA A 684 19.80 -24.98 6.96
N LEU A 685 19.07 -24.63 5.90
CA LEU A 685 19.64 -23.96 4.72
C LEU A 685 20.21 -22.59 5.09
N ASN A 686 19.48 -21.80 5.87
CA ASN A 686 19.95 -20.49 6.34
C ASN A 686 21.17 -20.59 7.27
N HIS A 687 21.31 -21.65 8.06
CA HIS A 687 22.56 -21.93 8.80
C HIS A 687 23.73 -22.09 7.81
N VAL A 688 23.60 -22.92 6.76
CA VAL A 688 24.69 -23.14 5.77
C VAL A 688 25.00 -21.87 4.97
N TRP A 689 23.98 -21.09 4.60
CA TRP A 689 24.11 -19.77 3.94
C TRP A 689 24.91 -18.79 4.81
N LEU A 690 24.55 -18.64 6.09
CA LEU A 690 25.21 -17.71 7.00
C LEU A 690 26.61 -18.18 7.44
N SER A 691 26.87 -19.49 7.32
CA SER A 691 28.18 -20.09 7.62
C SER A 691 29.26 -19.75 6.58
N GLY A 692 28.89 -19.22 5.42
CA GLY A 692 29.81 -19.03 4.29
C GLY A 692 30.21 -20.34 3.60
N LEU A 693 29.48 -21.43 3.84
CA LEU A 693 29.78 -22.76 3.30
C LEU A 693 29.00 -23.09 2.01
N LEU A 694 27.97 -22.30 1.69
CA LEU A 694 27.02 -22.62 0.63
C LEU A 694 27.62 -22.41 -0.77
N GLY A 695 27.77 -23.48 -1.54
CA GLY A 695 28.30 -23.40 -2.90
C GLY A 695 27.24 -23.28 -3.99
N ASP A 696 26.20 -24.11 -3.92
CA ASP A 696 25.25 -24.36 -5.01
C ASP A 696 23.95 -23.54 -4.92
N GLY A 697 23.70 -22.89 -3.78
CA GLY A 697 22.44 -22.24 -3.46
C GLY A 697 21.40 -23.15 -2.77
N PHE A 698 21.65 -24.45 -2.64
CA PHE A 698 20.72 -25.44 -2.06
C PHE A 698 21.34 -26.44 -1.05
N GLY A 699 22.47 -26.09 -0.45
CA GLY A 699 22.99 -26.70 0.78
C GLY A 699 24.21 -27.61 0.59
N ALA A 700 24.71 -27.78 -0.64
CA ALA A 700 26.01 -28.41 -0.87
C ALA A 700 27.16 -27.42 -0.54
N THR A 701 28.27 -27.96 -0.04
CA THR A 701 29.47 -27.16 0.23
C THR A 701 30.35 -26.99 -1.03
N HIS A 702 31.32 -26.07 -0.98
CA HIS A 702 32.26 -25.87 -2.09
C HIS A 702 33.04 -27.15 -2.44
N GLY A 703 33.53 -27.90 -1.46
CA GLY A 703 34.16 -29.21 -1.67
C GLY A 703 33.21 -30.25 -2.27
N MET A 704 31.93 -30.22 -1.88
CA MET A 704 30.92 -31.13 -2.47
C MET A 704 30.65 -30.84 -3.94
N MET A 705 30.52 -29.57 -4.33
CA MET A 705 30.33 -29.18 -5.74
C MET A 705 31.48 -29.69 -6.61
N ARG A 706 32.74 -29.47 -6.19
CA ARG A 706 33.93 -29.94 -6.92
C ARG A 706 33.91 -31.45 -7.17
N ASN A 707 33.34 -32.21 -6.23
CA ASN A 707 33.24 -33.67 -6.28
C ASN A 707 31.89 -34.19 -6.84
N ASN A 708 31.00 -33.30 -7.32
CA ASN A 708 29.63 -33.61 -7.76
C ASN A 708 28.83 -34.41 -6.71
N LEU A 709 28.93 -34.02 -5.43
CA LEU A 709 28.28 -34.68 -4.30
C LEU A 709 27.06 -33.89 -3.81
N ILE A 710 26.01 -34.61 -3.41
CA ILE A 710 24.81 -34.08 -2.73
C ILE A 710 24.60 -34.79 -1.40
N TRP A 711 24.01 -34.09 -0.42
CA TRP A 711 23.61 -34.66 0.87
C TRP A 711 22.44 -35.62 0.68
N VAL A 712 22.52 -36.84 1.21
CA VAL A 712 21.42 -37.81 1.24
C VAL A 712 21.07 -38.16 2.68
N VAL A 713 19.79 -38.00 2.98
CA VAL A 713 19.25 -38.12 4.34
C VAL A 713 18.67 -39.51 4.53
N THR A 714 19.26 -40.28 5.43
CA THR A 714 18.83 -41.66 5.70
C THR A 714 17.70 -41.75 6.73
N ARG A 715 17.75 -40.98 7.83
CA ARG A 715 16.83 -41.11 8.95
C ARG A 715 16.52 -39.76 9.60
N MET A 716 15.28 -39.56 10.02
CA MET A 716 14.86 -38.37 10.78
C MET A 716 13.92 -38.79 11.92
N HIS A 717 14.10 -38.18 13.10
CA HIS A 717 13.26 -38.35 14.27
C HIS A 717 12.80 -36.97 14.76
N VAL A 718 11.49 -36.81 14.95
CA VAL A 718 10.87 -35.57 15.40
C VAL A 718 9.96 -35.88 16.58
N VAL A 719 10.17 -35.19 17.70
CA VAL A 719 9.40 -35.29 18.94
C VAL A 719 8.67 -33.98 19.16
N LEU A 720 7.36 -34.07 19.42
CA LEU A 720 6.41 -32.95 19.43
C LEU A 720 5.85 -32.81 20.84
N ASP A 721 6.38 -31.85 21.58
CA ASP A 721 6.05 -31.57 22.98
C ASP A 721 4.71 -30.83 23.08
N GLU A 722 4.54 -29.73 22.35
CA GLU A 722 3.24 -29.05 22.07
C GLU A 722 3.36 -28.32 20.72
N TYR A 723 2.25 -27.96 20.08
CA TYR A 723 2.25 -27.26 18.78
C TYR A 723 2.07 -25.74 18.97
N PRO A 724 2.86 -24.88 18.29
CA PRO A 724 2.69 -23.43 18.36
C PRO A 724 1.42 -22.99 17.63
N ILE A 725 0.84 -21.88 18.06
CA ILE A 725 -0.43 -21.36 17.51
C ILE A 725 -0.23 -20.24 16.48
N TRP A 726 -1.27 -19.93 15.71
CA TRP A 726 -1.27 -18.79 14.79
C TRP A 726 -0.88 -17.48 15.51
N GLY A 727 0.05 -16.73 14.92
CA GLY A 727 0.57 -15.47 15.45
C GLY A 727 1.65 -15.63 16.52
N GLU A 728 2.00 -16.85 16.92
CA GLU A 728 3.07 -17.08 17.87
C GLU A 728 4.45 -16.81 17.27
N VAL A 729 5.34 -16.21 18.06
CA VAL A 729 6.74 -15.96 17.71
C VAL A 729 7.60 -17.08 18.29
N VAL A 730 8.23 -17.85 17.41
CA VAL A 730 9.07 -18.99 17.76
C VAL A 730 10.55 -18.69 17.52
N GLU A 731 11.42 -19.25 18.36
CA GLU A 731 12.85 -19.36 18.09
C GLU A 731 13.17 -20.80 17.67
N ILE A 732 13.87 -20.95 16.54
CA ILE A 732 14.38 -22.22 16.03
C ILE A 732 15.90 -22.17 16.17
N ASP A 733 16.47 -23.02 17.02
CA ASP A 733 17.90 -23.31 17.00
C ASP A 733 18.19 -24.53 16.12
N THR A 734 19.34 -24.53 15.42
CA THR A 734 19.91 -25.73 14.78
C THR A 734 21.43 -25.74 14.86
N TRP A 735 22.00 -26.93 15.01
CA TRP A 735 23.45 -27.17 15.05
C TRP A 735 23.76 -28.54 14.43
N VAL A 736 25.04 -28.80 14.16
CA VAL A 736 25.54 -30.05 13.57
C VAL A 736 26.53 -30.74 14.50
N GLY A 737 26.68 -32.05 14.34
CA GLY A 737 27.63 -32.87 15.10
C GLY A 737 28.07 -34.10 14.31
N ALA A 738 29.18 -34.72 14.71
CA ALA A 738 29.69 -35.92 14.05
C ALA A 738 28.78 -37.14 14.28
N SER A 739 28.57 -37.96 13.25
CA SER A 739 27.85 -39.24 13.31
C SER A 739 28.75 -40.37 12.80
N GLY A 740 29.59 -40.90 13.69
CA GLY A 740 30.65 -41.85 13.33
C GLY A 740 31.72 -41.24 12.42
N LYS A 741 32.42 -42.08 11.63
CA LYS A 741 33.51 -41.60 10.77
C LYS A 741 33.05 -40.89 9.49
N ASN A 742 31.91 -41.28 8.92
CA ASN A 742 31.48 -40.89 7.56
C ASN A 742 30.02 -40.39 7.53
N GLY A 743 29.57 -39.71 8.59
CA GLY A 743 28.25 -39.11 8.64
C GLY A 743 28.14 -37.94 9.60
N MET A 744 27.01 -37.25 9.50
CA MET A 744 26.66 -36.06 10.28
C MET A 744 25.34 -36.29 11.01
N ARG A 745 25.16 -35.59 12.13
CA ARG A 745 23.87 -35.42 12.79
C ARG A 745 23.53 -33.94 12.73
N ARG A 746 22.27 -33.62 12.42
CA ARG A 746 21.74 -32.26 12.60
C ARG A 746 20.63 -32.31 13.62
N ASP A 747 20.67 -31.37 14.55
CA ASP A 747 19.71 -31.22 15.64
C ASP A 747 18.93 -29.91 15.47
N TRP A 748 17.70 -29.87 15.99
CA TRP A 748 16.88 -28.66 16.09
C TRP A 748 16.13 -28.60 17.42
N LEU A 749 15.94 -27.37 17.90
CA LEU A 749 15.12 -27.04 19.06
C LEU A 749 14.19 -25.86 18.73
N LEU A 750 12.89 -26.11 18.69
CA LEU A 750 11.83 -25.13 18.49
C LEU A 750 11.23 -24.74 19.86
N ARG A 751 11.20 -23.45 20.19
CA ARG A 751 10.55 -22.93 21.41
C ARG A 751 9.74 -21.65 21.17
N SER A 752 8.81 -21.35 22.06
CA SER A 752 8.19 -20.02 22.15
C SER A 752 9.23 -18.97 22.57
N ARG A 753 9.25 -17.82 21.89
CA ARG A 753 10.13 -16.71 22.24
C ARG A 753 9.74 -15.99 23.53
N PHE A 754 8.48 -16.11 23.95
CA PHE A 754 7.96 -15.38 25.12
C PHE A 754 8.00 -16.21 26.41
N SER A 755 7.60 -17.49 26.36
CA SER A 755 7.60 -18.38 27.54
C SER A 755 8.87 -19.23 27.67
N GLY A 756 9.69 -19.34 26.62
CA GLY A 756 10.79 -20.28 26.55
C GLY A 756 10.37 -21.76 26.42
N GLN A 757 9.06 -22.04 26.39
CA GLN A 757 8.51 -23.39 26.30
C GLN A 757 8.94 -24.08 25.00
N VAL A 758 9.45 -25.31 25.12
CA VAL A 758 9.82 -26.14 23.98
C VAL A 758 8.57 -26.74 23.33
N PHE A 759 8.48 -26.62 22.01
CA PHE A 759 7.40 -27.16 21.18
C PHE A 759 7.82 -28.42 20.43
N CYS A 760 9.02 -28.41 19.84
CA CYS A 760 9.51 -29.52 19.03
C CYS A 760 11.02 -29.71 19.22
N ARG A 761 11.43 -30.96 19.31
CA ARG A 761 12.82 -31.43 19.32
C ARG A 761 13.00 -32.38 18.16
N ALA A 762 13.94 -32.10 17.27
CA ALA A 762 14.18 -32.95 16.10
C ALA A 762 15.66 -33.30 15.97
N THR A 763 15.92 -34.50 15.46
CA THR A 763 17.27 -35.00 15.19
C THR A 763 17.26 -35.77 13.87
N ARG A 764 18.09 -35.34 12.92
CA ARG A 764 18.28 -35.98 11.61
C ARG A 764 19.61 -36.73 11.68
N HIS A 765 19.54 -38.05 11.51
CA HIS A 765 20.69 -38.92 11.54
C HIS A 765 21.05 -39.32 10.10
N GLU A 766 22.18 -38.81 9.65
CA GLU A 766 22.77 -39.20 8.38
C GLU A 766 23.78 -40.30 8.72
N HIS A 767 23.31 -41.55 8.61
CA HIS A 767 24.14 -42.74 8.87
C HIS A 767 25.24 -42.87 7.82
N THR A 768 26.31 -43.60 8.17
CA THR A 768 27.42 -43.97 7.27
C THR A 768 26.97 -44.12 5.80
N TRP A 769 27.68 -43.44 4.88
CA TRP A 769 27.35 -43.28 3.45
C TRP A 769 26.37 -42.12 3.16
N VAL A 770 26.68 -40.94 3.70
CA VAL A 770 25.82 -39.73 3.73
C VAL A 770 25.75 -38.92 2.42
N MET A 771 26.70 -39.07 1.51
CA MET A 771 26.69 -38.32 0.24
C MET A 771 26.49 -39.25 -0.96
N MET A 772 25.77 -38.75 -1.96
CA MET A 772 25.59 -39.40 -3.25
C MET A 772 26.28 -38.58 -4.34
N ASN A 773 26.92 -39.25 -5.30
CA ASN A 773 27.34 -38.57 -6.53
C ASN A 773 26.10 -38.28 -7.40
N GLN A 774 25.90 -37.00 -7.71
CA GLN A 774 24.70 -36.49 -8.39
C GLN A 774 24.49 -37.10 -9.78
N GLN A 775 25.58 -37.39 -10.50
CA GLN A 775 25.53 -37.92 -11.87
C GLN A 775 25.32 -39.44 -11.87
N THR A 776 26.03 -40.20 -11.04
CA THR A 776 25.94 -41.67 -11.04
C THR A 776 24.88 -42.23 -10.10
N ARG A 777 24.23 -41.38 -9.28
CA ARG A 777 23.29 -41.75 -8.20
C ARG A 777 23.79 -42.87 -7.28
N ARG A 778 25.10 -42.90 -7.01
CA ARG A 778 25.75 -43.87 -6.10
C ARG A 778 26.23 -43.20 -4.83
N LEU A 779 26.07 -43.88 -3.70
CA LEU A 779 26.60 -43.44 -2.41
C LEU A 779 28.13 -43.42 -2.42
N SER A 780 28.71 -42.41 -1.77
CA SER A 780 30.14 -42.16 -1.68
C SER A 780 30.58 -42.01 -0.21
N LYS A 781 31.89 -42.04 0.02
CA LYS A 781 32.49 -41.63 1.31
C LYS A 781 32.66 -40.12 1.33
N MET A 782 32.70 -39.53 2.53
CA MET A 782 33.04 -38.13 2.69
C MET A 782 34.52 -37.88 2.36
N PRO A 783 34.85 -37.04 1.35
CA PRO A 783 36.22 -36.60 1.11
C PRO A 783 36.77 -35.83 2.31
N GLU A 784 38.09 -35.80 2.44
CA GLU A 784 38.75 -35.06 3.54
C GLU A 784 38.54 -33.54 3.37
N GLU A 785 38.54 -33.02 2.14
CA GLU A 785 38.16 -31.63 1.84
C GLU A 785 36.80 -31.22 2.45
N VAL A 786 35.75 -32.04 2.25
CA VAL A 786 34.40 -31.76 2.76
C VAL A 786 34.33 -31.93 4.28
N ARG A 787 35.13 -32.85 4.85
CA ARG A 787 35.26 -33.01 6.31
C ARG A 787 35.87 -31.78 6.95
N ASP A 788 36.90 -31.21 6.33
CA ASP A 788 37.63 -30.07 6.87
C ASP A 788 36.81 -28.77 6.76
N GLU A 789 35.97 -28.64 5.73
CA GLU A 789 34.97 -27.57 5.62
C GLU A 789 33.93 -27.59 6.76
N ILE A 790 33.42 -28.77 7.14
CA ILE A 790 32.30 -28.88 8.11
C ILE A 790 32.73 -29.15 9.56
N SER A 791 33.90 -29.75 9.79
CA SER A 791 34.32 -30.16 11.14
C SER A 791 34.45 -29.02 12.18
N PRO A 792 34.78 -27.76 11.83
CA PRO A 792 34.77 -26.64 12.78
C PRO A 792 33.38 -26.28 13.32
N TRP A 793 32.31 -26.85 12.74
CA TRP A 793 30.92 -26.60 13.11
C TRP A 793 30.32 -27.71 13.99
N PHE A 794 31.04 -28.82 14.19
CA PHE A 794 30.54 -29.94 14.99
C PHE A 794 30.53 -29.63 16.49
N THR A 795 29.41 -29.95 17.14
CA THR A 795 29.24 -29.95 18.59
C THR A 795 28.65 -31.27 19.08
N GLU A 796 28.91 -31.62 20.33
CA GLU A 796 28.41 -32.86 20.95
C GLU A 796 26.94 -32.75 21.40
N MET A 797 26.39 -31.52 21.47
CA MET A 797 25.02 -31.25 21.92
C MET A 797 23.97 -32.06 21.15
N ARG A 798 22.98 -32.62 21.86
CA ARG A 798 21.89 -33.46 21.34
C ARG A 798 20.52 -32.84 21.69
N ALA A 799 19.59 -32.78 20.73
CA ALA A 799 18.22 -32.31 20.99
C ALA A 799 17.31 -33.44 21.50
N VAL A 800 17.53 -34.68 21.04
CA VAL A 800 16.87 -35.90 21.53
C VAL A 800 17.89 -36.78 22.24
N GLN A 801 17.52 -37.28 23.43
CA GLN A 801 18.45 -37.90 24.38
C GLN A 801 18.33 -39.43 24.45
N GLU A 802 17.18 -40.00 24.06
CA GLU A 802 16.94 -41.44 23.94
C GLU A 802 16.98 -41.87 22.47
N GLU A 803 18.09 -42.48 22.04
CA GLU A 803 18.22 -43.08 20.69
C GLU A 803 17.47 -44.43 20.63
N VAL A 804 16.15 -44.39 20.48
CA VAL A 804 15.35 -45.59 20.19
C VAL A 804 15.59 -46.04 18.75
N LEU A 805 16.66 -46.81 18.56
CA LEU A 805 17.02 -47.48 17.31
C LEU A 805 16.11 -48.69 17.00
N GLU A 806 14.80 -48.55 17.22
CA GLU A 806 13.80 -49.43 16.63
C GLU A 806 14.02 -49.48 15.11
N LYS A 807 14.02 -50.71 14.56
CA LYS A 807 14.02 -50.99 13.13
C LYS A 807 12.57 -50.91 12.64
N ILE A 808 12.30 -50.21 11.54
CA ILE A 808 10.96 -50.15 10.97
C ILE A 808 10.76 -51.39 10.10
N ASP A 809 9.88 -52.30 10.53
CA ASP A 809 9.56 -53.52 9.80
C ASP A 809 8.94 -53.23 8.43
N LYS A 810 8.94 -54.24 7.54
CA LYS A 810 8.32 -54.10 6.22
C LYS A 810 6.82 -54.40 6.34
N LEU A 811 5.99 -53.50 5.82
CA LEU A 811 4.58 -53.78 5.57
C LEU A 811 4.42 -54.57 4.25
N ASP A 812 3.44 -55.47 4.22
CA ASP A 812 3.01 -56.18 3.02
C ASP A 812 1.66 -55.63 2.53
N ASP A 813 1.27 -55.95 1.30
CA ASP A 813 0.16 -55.34 0.54
C ASP A 813 -1.26 -55.66 1.07
N LYS A 814 -1.39 -56.07 2.34
CA LYS A 814 -2.63 -56.38 3.06
C LYS A 814 -2.89 -55.44 4.24
N ALA A 815 -2.22 -54.28 4.28
CA ALA A 815 -2.39 -53.28 5.34
C ALA A 815 -3.82 -52.73 5.42
N LYS A 816 -4.19 -52.19 6.59
CA LYS A 816 -5.56 -51.77 6.91
C LYS A 816 -6.00 -50.50 6.19
N TYR A 817 -5.08 -49.56 5.94
CA TYR A 817 -5.36 -48.28 5.28
C TYR A 817 -4.40 -48.10 4.10
N VAL A 818 -4.94 -47.85 2.91
CA VAL A 818 -4.16 -47.75 1.66
C VAL A 818 -4.74 -46.66 0.75
N ASN A 819 -3.90 -45.72 0.31
CA ASN A 819 -4.21 -44.74 -0.72
C ASN A 819 -3.29 -44.98 -1.93
N SER A 820 -3.87 -45.37 -3.08
CA SER A 820 -3.10 -45.91 -4.23
C SER A 820 -3.01 -44.99 -5.45
N ASN A 821 -3.51 -43.75 -5.35
CA ASN A 821 -3.66 -42.83 -6.49
C ASN A 821 -2.93 -41.49 -6.27
N LEU A 822 -1.91 -41.46 -5.41
CA LEU A 822 -1.14 -40.23 -5.17
C LEU A 822 -0.21 -39.98 -6.37
N LYS A 823 -0.28 -38.77 -6.93
CA LYS A 823 0.63 -38.31 -7.98
C LYS A 823 1.25 -36.98 -7.56
N PRO A 824 2.59 -36.82 -7.68
CA PRO A 824 3.25 -35.54 -7.46
C PRO A 824 2.63 -34.43 -8.32
N LYS A 825 2.35 -33.27 -7.72
CA LYS A 825 1.99 -32.07 -8.46
C LYS A 825 3.23 -31.20 -8.64
N TRP A 826 3.19 -30.27 -9.58
CA TRP A 826 4.28 -29.29 -9.79
C TRP A 826 4.69 -28.58 -8.49
N ASN A 827 3.72 -28.25 -7.63
CA ASN A 827 3.96 -27.58 -6.34
C ASN A 827 4.44 -28.51 -5.21
N ASP A 828 4.62 -29.80 -5.48
CA ASP A 828 5.19 -30.78 -4.54
C ASP A 828 6.69 -31.04 -4.81
N LEU A 829 7.22 -30.50 -5.92
CA LEU A 829 8.62 -30.65 -6.32
C LEU A 829 9.53 -29.61 -5.66
N ASP A 830 10.81 -29.95 -5.48
CA ASP A 830 11.87 -29.05 -5.04
C ASP A 830 12.69 -28.47 -6.20
N MET A 831 13.78 -27.75 -5.89
CA MET A 831 14.68 -27.16 -6.89
C MET A 831 15.50 -28.20 -7.69
N ASN A 832 15.49 -29.47 -7.27
CA ASN A 832 16.12 -30.59 -7.97
C ASN A 832 15.13 -31.35 -8.87
N HIS A 833 13.86 -30.89 -8.93
CA HIS A 833 12.72 -31.53 -9.60
C HIS A 833 12.24 -32.86 -8.99
N HIS A 834 12.73 -33.24 -7.80
CA HIS A 834 12.20 -34.38 -7.04
C HIS A 834 11.09 -33.93 -6.09
N VAL A 835 10.26 -34.86 -5.60
CA VAL A 835 9.29 -34.55 -4.54
C VAL A 835 10.00 -34.11 -3.26
N ASN A 836 9.60 -32.96 -2.71
CA ASN A 836 10.09 -32.43 -1.45
C ASN A 836 9.82 -33.41 -0.30
N ASN A 837 10.84 -33.71 0.51
CA ASN A 837 10.82 -34.67 1.62
C ASN A 837 9.71 -34.45 2.66
N VAL A 838 9.18 -33.23 2.77
CA VAL A 838 8.06 -32.88 3.66
C VAL A 838 6.73 -33.41 3.12
N LYS A 839 6.57 -33.49 1.79
CA LYS A 839 5.34 -33.96 1.12
C LYS A 839 5.09 -35.46 1.34
N TYR A 840 6.16 -36.25 1.43
CA TYR A 840 6.06 -37.66 1.86
C TYR A 840 5.37 -37.79 3.21
N VAL A 841 5.75 -36.96 4.19
CA VAL A 841 5.15 -36.99 5.54
C VAL A 841 3.66 -36.64 5.50
N ARG A 842 3.28 -35.67 4.65
CA ARG A 842 1.88 -35.33 4.40
C ARG A 842 1.09 -36.52 3.85
N TRP A 843 1.58 -37.16 2.78
CA TRP A 843 0.94 -38.33 2.16
C TRP A 843 0.83 -39.56 3.07
N MET A 844 1.71 -39.69 4.06
CA MET A 844 1.61 -40.71 5.11
C MET A 844 0.46 -40.37 6.08
N LEU A 845 0.40 -39.13 6.57
CA LEU A 845 -0.68 -38.70 7.48
C LEU A 845 -2.06 -38.69 6.82
N GLU A 846 -2.15 -38.38 5.52
CA GLU A 846 -3.39 -38.44 4.70
C GLU A 846 -3.93 -39.89 4.51
N THR A 847 -3.35 -40.92 5.14
CA THR A 847 -3.93 -42.29 5.21
C THR A 847 -4.57 -42.63 6.57
N ILE A 848 -4.43 -41.76 7.57
CA ILE A 848 -5.01 -41.95 8.90
C ILE A 848 -6.44 -41.38 8.90
N PRO A 849 -7.47 -42.09 9.43
CA PRO A 849 -8.84 -41.59 9.46
C PRO A 849 -8.99 -40.24 10.17
N ASP A 850 -9.78 -39.33 9.61
CA ASP A 850 -9.97 -37.97 10.15
C ASP A 850 -10.52 -37.98 11.58
N GLU A 851 -11.45 -38.89 11.91
CA GLU A 851 -11.99 -39.09 13.26
C GLU A 851 -10.90 -39.29 14.34
N PHE A 852 -9.81 -39.96 13.98
CA PHE A 852 -8.67 -40.17 14.87
C PHE A 852 -7.82 -38.90 15.00
N MET A 853 -7.66 -38.15 13.90
CA MET A 853 -6.91 -36.89 13.82
C MET A 853 -7.60 -35.73 14.56
N GLU A 854 -8.93 -35.78 14.74
CA GLU A 854 -9.65 -34.83 15.58
C GLU A 854 -9.30 -35.02 17.07
N ASP A 855 -9.29 -36.27 17.55
CA ASP A 855 -9.21 -36.61 18.98
C ASP A 855 -7.75 -36.83 19.47
N HIS A 856 -6.81 -37.10 18.55
CA HIS A 856 -5.39 -37.37 18.84
C HIS A 856 -4.44 -36.37 18.15
N GLN A 857 -3.28 -36.18 18.77
CA GLN A 857 -2.18 -35.35 18.28
C GLN A 857 -0.91 -36.22 18.21
N LEU A 858 -0.09 -36.00 17.19
CA LEU A 858 1.18 -36.69 17.03
C LEU A 858 2.15 -36.26 18.15
N SER A 859 2.87 -37.20 18.73
CA SER A 859 3.89 -36.95 19.76
C SER A 859 5.30 -37.30 19.30
N SER A 860 5.45 -38.25 18.38
CA SER A 860 6.73 -38.60 17.78
C SER A 860 6.54 -39.22 16.39
N ILE A 861 7.43 -38.88 15.46
CA ILE A 861 7.54 -39.55 14.15
C ILE A 861 9.00 -39.88 13.84
N VAL A 862 9.24 -41.12 13.42
CA VAL A 862 10.52 -41.61 12.88
C VAL A 862 10.33 -41.90 11.40
N LEU A 863 11.27 -41.48 10.57
CA LEU A 863 11.29 -41.64 9.12
C LEU A 863 12.61 -42.27 8.70
N GLU A 864 12.55 -43.24 7.80
CA GLU A 864 13.68 -43.86 7.11
C GLU A 864 13.47 -43.70 5.60
N TYR A 865 14.25 -42.83 4.96
CA TYR A 865 14.16 -42.55 3.53
C TYR A 865 15.03 -43.55 2.76
N ARG A 866 14.53 -44.04 1.63
CA ARG A 866 15.13 -45.11 0.83
C ARG A 866 15.28 -44.78 -0.64
N ARG A 867 14.39 -43.92 -1.18
CA ARG A 867 14.44 -43.43 -2.55
C ARG A 867 13.89 -42.01 -2.64
N GLU A 868 14.30 -41.30 -3.68
CA GLU A 868 13.58 -40.15 -4.23
C GLU A 868 12.40 -40.59 -5.11
N CYS A 869 11.59 -39.63 -5.58
CA CYS A 869 10.41 -39.85 -6.40
C CYS A 869 10.17 -38.61 -7.27
N ASP A 870 9.89 -38.83 -8.54
CA ASP A 870 9.87 -37.82 -9.61
C ASP A 870 8.43 -37.52 -10.09
N SER A 871 8.26 -36.45 -10.87
CA SER A 871 6.95 -36.00 -11.35
C SER A 871 6.18 -37.01 -12.23
N SER A 872 6.86 -38.04 -12.75
CA SER A 872 6.27 -39.13 -13.52
C SER A 872 5.56 -40.19 -12.67
N ASP A 873 5.93 -40.28 -11.39
CA ASP A 873 5.68 -41.48 -10.60
C ASP A 873 4.25 -41.53 -10.05
N THR A 874 3.78 -42.74 -9.79
CA THR A 874 2.51 -42.95 -9.07
C THR A 874 2.83 -43.61 -7.74
N VAL A 875 2.46 -42.92 -6.66
CA VAL A 875 2.82 -43.28 -5.28
C VAL A 875 1.63 -43.95 -4.60
N GLN A 876 1.93 -44.99 -3.84
CA GLN A 876 1.01 -45.65 -2.93
C GLN A 876 1.45 -45.40 -1.48
N SER A 877 0.51 -44.98 -0.64
CA SER A 877 0.71 -44.76 0.80
C SER A 877 -0.07 -45.82 1.58
N ILE A 878 0.63 -46.48 2.52
CA ILE A 878 0.21 -47.72 3.18
C ILE A 878 0.41 -47.55 4.69
N CYS A 879 -0.61 -47.87 5.50
CA CYS A 879 -0.60 -47.69 6.94
C CYS A 879 -1.24 -48.88 7.68
N GLU A 880 -0.53 -49.42 8.68
CA GLU A 880 -1.00 -50.47 9.59
C GLU A 880 -0.76 -50.06 11.06
N PRO A 881 -1.73 -50.22 11.97
CA PRO A 881 -1.52 -50.00 13.39
C PRO A 881 -0.64 -51.09 14.01
N ASP A 882 0.29 -50.71 14.89
CA ASP A 882 1.19 -51.67 15.55
C ASP A 882 0.40 -52.65 16.43
N LYS A 883 0.64 -53.96 16.26
CA LYS A 883 -0.07 -55.03 16.97
C LYS A 883 0.11 -54.99 18.50
N ASP A 884 1.26 -54.52 18.99
CA ASP A 884 1.52 -54.29 20.42
C ASP A 884 0.91 -53.00 20.98
N SER A 885 0.34 -52.12 20.14
CA SER A 885 -0.38 -50.92 20.57
C SER A 885 -1.88 -51.15 20.80
N LEU A 886 -2.37 -52.37 20.57
CA LEU A 886 -3.70 -52.81 20.96
C LEU A 886 -3.73 -53.14 22.47
N PRO A 887 -4.75 -52.69 23.22
CA PRO A 887 -4.95 -53.08 24.60
C PRO A 887 -5.10 -54.60 24.74
N ARG A 888 -4.37 -55.22 25.69
CA ARG A 888 -4.45 -56.67 25.99
C ARG A 888 -5.71 -57.04 26.79
N ASP A 889 -6.88 -56.72 26.27
CA ASP A 889 -8.15 -57.28 26.75
C ASP A 889 -8.45 -58.60 26.04
N LYS A 890 -8.93 -59.60 26.79
CA LYS A 890 -9.19 -60.95 26.26
C LYS A 890 -10.55 -61.00 25.55
N ASN A 891 -10.60 -61.80 24.49
CA ASN A 891 -11.78 -62.17 23.69
C ASN A 891 -12.32 -61.07 22.75
N ILE A 892 -11.98 -61.20 21.46
CA ILE A 892 -12.95 -61.18 20.36
C ILE A 892 -12.49 -62.25 19.36
N ARG A 893 -13.41 -63.05 18.82
CA ARG A 893 -13.10 -64.07 17.81
C ARG A 893 -13.07 -63.45 16.42
N ILE A 894 -12.18 -63.96 15.59
CA ILE A 894 -12.12 -63.65 14.15
C ILE A 894 -13.41 -64.12 13.48
N LEU A 895 -14.05 -63.23 12.72
CA LEU A 895 -14.96 -63.59 11.63
C LEU A 895 -14.52 -62.84 10.37
N THR A 896 -14.15 -63.60 9.34
CA THR A 896 -13.61 -63.09 8.09
C THR A 896 -14.68 -62.91 7.03
N GLY A 897 -14.76 -61.69 6.48
CA GLY A 897 -15.39 -61.40 5.20
C GLY A 897 -16.86 -61.04 5.25
N PHE A 898 -17.20 -59.87 4.70
CA PHE A 898 -18.01 -59.80 3.49
C PHE A 898 -17.65 -58.51 2.72
N SER A 899 -18.07 -58.43 1.45
CA SER A 899 -17.85 -57.28 0.57
C SER A 899 -19.20 -56.78 0.09
N LEU A 900 -19.48 -55.48 0.22
CA LEU A 900 -20.36 -54.68 -0.65
C LEU A 900 -20.43 -53.22 -0.17
N ALA A 901 -20.99 -52.37 -1.02
CA ALA A 901 -21.40 -50.99 -0.76
C ALA A 901 -22.71 -50.73 -1.54
N PRO A 902 -23.38 -49.57 -1.41
CA PRO A 902 -23.58 -48.72 -0.24
C PRO A 902 -25.06 -48.76 0.21
N GLU A 903 -25.51 -47.76 0.98
CA GLU A 903 -26.89 -47.50 1.43
C GLU A 903 -27.53 -48.48 2.44
N ILE A 904 -27.93 -47.94 3.59
CA ILE A 904 -29.32 -47.92 4.08
C ILE A 904 -29.44 -46.82 5.14
N LEU A 905 -30.52 -46.04 5.08
CA LEU A 905 -30.95 -45.14 6.15
C LEU A 905 -31.75 -45.96 7.17
N ASP A 906 -31.37 -45.94 8.44
CA ASP A 906 -32.39 -45.88 9.50
C ASP A 906 -31.84 -45.37 10.84
N GLY A 907 -32.73 -44.79 11.65
CA GLY A 907 -32.39 -44.18 12.93
C GLY A 907 -32.46 -45.15 14.11
N GLY A 908 -31.32 -45.55 14.67
CA GLY A 908 -31.26 -46.40 15.86
C GLY A 908 -29.92 -46.30 16.58
N GLY A 909 -29.94 -46.09 17.90
CA GLY A 909 -28.73 -45.81 18.68
C GLY A 909 -27.82 -47.04 18.85
N LEU A 910 -26.56 -46.93 18.40
CA LEU A 910 -25.50 -47.90 18.69
C LEU A 910 -24.19 -47.19 19.11
N PHE A 911 -24.33 -46.17 19.95
CA PHE A 911 -23.20 -45.53 20.65
C PHE A 911 -22.61 -46.48 21.71
N GLY A 912 -21.72 -47.37 21.27
CA GLY A 912 -20.94 -48.24 22.14
C GLY A 912 -20.10 -49.24 21.33
N THR A 913 -18.84 -49.46 21.75
CA THR A 913 -17.84 -50.40 21.17
C THR A 913 -16.89 -49.90 20.06
N PHE A 914 -16.61 -48.59 19.96
CA PHE A 914 -15.39 -48.06 19.31
C PHE A 914 -14.38 -47.44 20.31
N ASP A 915 -14.31 -47.99 21.52
CA ASP A 915 -13.36 -47.55 22.54
C ASP A 915 -11.96 -48.14 22.33
N LYS A 916 -10.94 -47.27 22.45
CA LYS A 916 -9.48 -47.51 22.39
C LYS A 916 -8.90 -47.68 20.95
N TRP A 917 -8.63 -46.54 20.31
CA TRP A 917 -7.77 -46.45 19.12
C TRP A 917 -6.30 -46.83 19.45
N PRO A 918 -5.53 -47.40 18.49
CA PRO A 918 -4.12 -47.72 18.67
C PRO A 918 -3.24 -46.45 18.71
N THR A 919 -2.19 -46.47 19.54
CA THR A 919 -1.32 -45.30 19.78
C THR A 919 -0.08 -45.25 18.88
N ARG A 920 0.24 -46.33 18.15
CA ARG A 920 1.36 -46.39 17.19
C ARG A 920 0.88 -46.92 15.84
N TYR A 921 1.31 -46.27 14.77
CA TYR A 921 1.08 -46.72 13.39
C TYR A 921 2.40 -46.76 12.62
N THR A 922 2.60 -47.84 11.88
CA THR A 922 3.71 -48.01 10.94
C THR A 922 3.21 -47.70 9.52
N HIS A 923 4.07 -47.03 8.74
CA HIS A 923 3.76 -46.41 7.45
C HIS A 923 4.78 -46.82 6.38
N LEU A 924 4.34 -46.97 5.14
CA LEU A 924 5.16 -47.22 3.97
C LEU A 924 4.64 -46.39 2.77
N LEU A 925 5.54 -45.64 2.13
CA LEU A 925 5.33 -45.07 0.80
C LEU A 925 6.13 -45.90 -0.22
N GLN A 926 5.47 -46.29 -1.32
CA GLN A 926 6.12 -47.01 -2.43
C GLN A 926 5.71 -46.46 -3.81
N ILE A 927 6.63 -46.46 -4.77
CA ILE A 927 6.35 -46.21 -6.19
C ILE A 927 5.73 -47.47 -6.77
N LYS A 928 4.63 -47.32 -7.50
CA LYS A 928 3.93 -48.42 -8.16
C LYS A 928 4.56 -48.75 -9.51
N GLY A 929 5.18 -49.92 -9.65
CA GLY A 929 5.95 -50.32 -10.84
C GLY A 929 5.34 -51.48 -11.62
N GLU A 930 5.63 -51.57 -12.93
CA GLU A 930 5.07 -52.62 -13.81
C GLU A 930 5.50 -54.06 -13.44
N LYS A 931 6.57 -54.22 -12.64
CA LYS A 931 7.16 -55.53 -12.29
C LYS A 931 7.42 -55.72 -10.80
N LYS A 932 7.56 -54.63 -10.04
CA LYS A 932 7.83 -54.61 -8.60
C LYS A 932 7.67 -53.18 -8.08
N ASP A 933 7.10 -53.03 -6.90
CA ASP A 933 6.96 -51.73 -6.23
C ASP A 933 8.24 -51.39 -5.42
N GLU A 934 8.54 -50.09 -5.33
CA GLU A 934 9.83 -49.60 -4.84
C GLU A 934 9.67 -48.66 -3.64
N GLU A 935 10.27 -49.01 -2.50
CA GLU A 935 10.10 -48.29 -1.22
C GLU A 935 10.74 -46.87 -1.27
N ILE A 936 9.94 -45.83 -1.05
CA ILE A 936 10.38 -44.42 -0.98
C ILE A 936 10.76 -44.06 0.46
N VAL A 937 9.82 -44.24 1.39
CA VAL A 937 9.96 -43.88 2.81
C VAL A 937 9.24 -44.93 3.67
N ARG A 938 9.92 -45.40 4.72
CA ARG A 938 9.28 -46.10 5.85
C ARG A 938 9.11 -45.12 6.99
N GLY A 939 8.03 -45.22 7.75
CA GLY A 939 7.83 -44.37 8.92
C GLY A 939 7.11 -45.04 10.07
N LYS A 940 7.28 -44.46 11.25
CA LYS A 940 6.59 -44.90 12.47
C LYS A 940 6.12 -43.69 13.25
N THR A 941 4.82 -43.60 13.46
CA THR A 941 4.15 -42.49 14.16
C THR A 941 3.65 -42.95 15.52
N THR A 942 3.77 -42.09 16.53
CA THR A 942 3.26 -42.32 17.88
C THR A 942 2.39 -41.13 18.29
N TRP A 943 1.25 -41.43 18.89
CA TRP A 943 0.15 -40.49 19.10
C TRP A 943 -0.26 -40.45 20.56
N ARG A 944 -0.79 -39.30 20.98
CA ARG A 944 -1.36 -39.07 22.31
C ARG A 944 -2.71 -38.35 22.16
N LYS A 945 -3.66 -38.61 23.06
CA LYS A 945 -4.96 -37.94 23.02
C LYS A 945 -4.79 -36.43 23.22
N LYS A 946 -5.62 -35.60 22.58
CA LYS A 946 -5.60 -34.15 22.82
C LYS A 946 -6.10 -33.87 24.25
N LYS A 947 -5.45 -32.92 24.94
CA LYS A 947 -5.96 -32.41 26.22
C LYS A 947 -7.29 -31.71 25.93
N LYS A 948 -8.43 -32.24 26.40
CA LYS A 948 -9.70 -31.50 26.32
C LYS A 948 -9.52 -30.17 27.03
N LYS A 949 -9.68 -29.05 26.32
CA LYS A 949 -9.79 -27.74 26.96
C LYS A 949 -11.00 -27.79 27.91
N PRO A 950 -10.93 -27.22 29.12
CA PRO A 950 -12.13 -26.98 29.90
C PRO A 950 -13.09 -26.15 29.05
N SER A 951 -14.38 -26.52 29.03
CA SER A 951 -15.40 -25.79 28.29
C SER A 951 -15.44 -24.34 28.80
N SER A 952 -15.27 -23.38 27.90
CA SER A 952 -15.18 -21.95 28.22
C SER A 952 -16.56 -21.35 28.54
N SER A 953 -17.19 -21.85 29.60
CA SER A 953 -18.38 -21.27 30.23
C SER A 953 -17.95 -20.23 31.28
N SER A 954 -17.20 -19.21 30.83
CA SER A 954 -16.85 -17.99 31.59
C SER A 954 -15.98 -17.08 30.72
N TYR A 955 -16.60 -16.09 30.06
CA TYR A 955 -16.24 -14.66 30.02
C TYR A 955 -17.06 -13.92 28.96
#